data_AF-A0A9D2GJ56-F1
#
_entry.id   AF-A0A9D2GJ56-F1
#
_cell.length_a   1.000
_cell.length_b   1.000
_cell.length_c   1.000
_cell.angle_alpha   90.00
_cell.angle_beta   90.00
_cell.angle_gamma   90.00
#
_symmetry.space_group_name_H-M   'P 1'
#
loop_
_entity.id
_entity.type
_entity.pdbx_description
1 polymer ?
#
loop_
_entity_poly.entity_id
_entity_poly.type
_entity_poly.pdbx_seq_one_letter_code
_entity_poly.pdbx_strand_id
1 'polypeptide(L)'
;MRKRLVTGLLAAALSVNLLAATALAEPATADAAGAAAVTEPTTIQVSSDFELMASNDAAELYASEELGAVAVKDLRSGFIWYSNVPGDTYDRTGLQAAQSHQLDSLVVLTYTELNNNDASTTTTPINNMDPEISTEKIDNGVRINYRVDDINLEMSVEAVLDGGALVLSVPNDRILEGEGTVDRMNNYIENIEEFINYANEALDEVESYDIRGTGSDIRKSRSRLKELQGIVDDLTSVVGVAAAQSQAKIILEDELKTFMCGGTSTVGIYGRVQNADVPSSVKSTWSDMQMEIENCSYDFGLLASIKYGGIVSLELAPNLGAASDTEEGYVFYPDGSGALTYNTASHGSMAEVYEASLYSDQDVDMSWENNRDSTGLKRAMLPVFGVKKNSHAYVAIVEDGDTNASLRFVPSGNNVNLNRVSASFVYRNEVQVTSSSQYATGVATIYNKERMETQPKVRYVFLDGENADYSGMANTYRDYLLEKGQLEKSDLVTDELPLAIDIYGYTYKSMLFFKQVMPLSTFEEMNQIINELNDAGITNTFLHIQQWDRNEEPNSFKVPGKLGGADGLRQLVENTRNIGGHVFLQTDMVDADTDEHSISNSRLAYDNNLKIYEYQTMWLKLFSPVYVQSQMASYLKDVDSLGNPGVGQYRMGSMIYNDYNTRNAATRDDTAQIWNDIYRTTQEQTETTSYSGNAYLLNGTDWLQDIPMSSTGYIFSDESIPFYQMVVHGLIPYSAKPFNHFYDADREKLQTIEYGAIPLYKITYRDSTDLRELFYGFTTPYSSVKDGMIEVYNEMNSRLSHLYTQYIVDHQRVTDDVVVETFSGGQKLYINYSEEDYTLDGVTIPALDYVVQ
;
A
#
# COMPACT_ATOMS: atom_id res chain seq x y z
N MET A 1 -39.01 -40.90 12.32
CA MET A 1 -38.27 -42.18 12.26
C MET A 1 -37.52 -42.23 10.92
N ARG A 2 -36.17 -42.17 10.96
CA ARG A 2 -35.19 -42.38 9.84
C ARG A 2 -35.29 -41.43 8.62
N LYS A 3 -34.36 -40.49 8.44
CA LYS A 3 -33.00 -40.58 7.80
C LYS A 3 -33.02 -40.40 6.27
N ARG A 4 -32.09 -39.54 5.80
CA ARG A 4 -31.63 -39.25 4.40
C ARG A 4 -32.45 -38.18 3.66
N LEU A 5 -31.89 -37.25 2.86
CA LEU A 5 -30.58 -36.96 2.25
C LEU A 5 -30.59 -35.41 2.00
N VAL A 6 -29.49 -34.65 1.99
CA VAL A 6 -28.64 -34.36 0.81
C VAL A 6 -27.37 -33.65 1.32
N THR A 7 -26.21 -34.13 0.87
CA THR A 7 -24.89 -33.54 1.07
C THR A 7 -24.16 -33.62 -0.28
N GLY A 8 -23.57 -32.53 -0.72
CA GLY A 8 -22.67 -32.36 -1.88
C GLY A 8 -22.07 -30.96 -1.73
N LEU A 9 -20.80 -30.67 -2.00
CA LEU A 9 -19.80 -31.23 -2.90
C LEU A 9 -18.40 -30.81 -2.37
N LEU A 10 -17.34 -31.27 -3.05
CA LEU A 10 -15.90 -30.99 -2.89
C LEU A 10 -15.09 -32.02 -2.08
N ALA A 11 -14.73 -33.10 -2.77
CA ALA A 11 -13.48 -33.83 -2.56
C ALA A 11 -13.07 -34.55 -3.85
N ALA A 12 -11.74 -34.59 -4.08
CA ALA A 12 -10.97 -35.24 -5.17
C ALA A 12 -10.81 -34.41 -6.46
N ALA A 13 -9.60 -34.19 -6.99
CA ALA A 13 -8.45 -35.09 -6.97
C ALA A 13 -7.08 -34.35 -6.93
N LEU A 14 -6.31 -34.66 -5.89
CA LEU A 14 -4.84 -34.61 -5.90
C LEU A 14 -4.38 -36.06 -6.15
N SER A 15 -3.58 -36.30 -7.19
CA SER A 15 -2.85 -37.58 -7.34
C SER A 15 -1.45 -37.34 -7.85
N VAL A 16 -0.54 -37.44 -6.87
CA VAL A 16 0.89 -37.75 -6.90
C VAL A 16 1.34 -38.53 -8.14
N ASN A 17 2.41 -38.05 -8.78
CA ASN A 17 3.34 -38.88 -9.53
C ASN A 17 4.78 -38.50 -9.13
N LEU A 18 5.33 -39.32 -8.24
CA LEU A 18 6.73 -39.35 -7.84
C LEU A 18 7.38 -40.48 -8.65
N LEU A 19 8.35 -40.20 -9.51
CA LEU A 19 9.29 -41.23 -9.97
C LEU A 19 10.68 -40.64 -10.15
N ALA A 20 11.60 -41.24 -9.41
CA ALA A 20 13.00 -40.89 -9.24
C ALA A 20 13.82 -41.04 -10.53
N ALA A 21 14.79 -40.13 -10.68
CA ALA A 21 16.01 -40.37 -11.43
C ALA A 21 17.19 -39.87 -10.60
N THR A 22 17.76 -40.79 -9.81
CA THR A 22 19.04 -40.64 -9.12
C THR A 22 20.17 -40.67 -10.14
N ALA A 23 20.91 -39.57 -10.27
CA ALA A 23 22.26 -39.56 -10.80
C ALA A 23 23.16 -38.87 -9.78
N LEU A 24 23.91 -39.68 -9.04
CA LEU A 24 24.98 -39.27 -8.12
C LEU A 24 26.10 -38.61 -8.94
N ALA A 25 26.42 -37.36 -8.62
CA ALA A 25 27.72 -36.78 -8.91
C ALA A 25 28.37 -36.43 -7.57
N GLU A 26 29.52 -37.04 -7.29
CA GLU A 26 30.33 -36.84 -6.10
C GLU A 26 30.82 -35.37 -5.97
N PRO A 27 31.01 -34.85 -4.74
CA PRO A 27 31.53 -33.50 -4.56
C PRO A 27 33.02 -33.46 -4.95
N ALA A 28 33.35 -32.60 -5.92
CA ALA A 28 34.73 -32.26 -6.21
C ALA A 28 35.28 -31.42 -5.05
N THR A 29 36.36 -31.92 -4.44
CA THR A 29 37.17 -31.23 -3.44
C THR A 29 37.69 -29.90 -3.99
N ALA A 30 37.29 -28.79 -3.37
CA ALA A 30 37.89 -27.48 -3.62
C ALA A 30 39.27 -27.43 -2.95
N ASP A 31 40.32 -27.52 -3.77
CA ASP A 31 41.70 -27.29 -3.34
C ASP A 31 41.97 -25.78 -3.35
N ALA A 32 42.47 -25.27 -2.23
CA ALA A 32 42.91 -23.90 -2.07
C ALA A 32 44.22 -23.67 -2.82
N ALA A 33 44.27 -22.68 -3.72
CA ALA A 33 45.40 -21.74 -3.91
C ALA A 33 45.28 -20.99 -5.25
N GLY A 34 45.28 -19.66 -5.19
CA GLY A 34 45.47 -18.83 -6.37
C GLY A 34 45.12 -17.37 -6.11
N ALA A 35 45.90 -16.68 -5.28
CA ALA A 35 45.86 -15.23 -5.17
C ALA A 35 46.12 -14.62 -6.57
N ALA A 36 45.05 -14.14 -7.21
CA ALA A 36 45.14 -13.39 -8.45
C ALA A 36 45.52 -11.94 -8.13
N ALA A 37 46.55 -11.47 -8.83
CA ALA A 37 47.14 -10.15 -8.68
C ALA A 37 46.11 -9.03 -8.93
N VAL A 38 46.18 -8.00 -8.08
CA VAL A 38 45.46 -6.73 -8.20
C VAL A 38 45.85 -6.07 -9.53
N THR A 39 44.94 -6.11 -10.50
CA THR A 39 44.95 -5.22 -11.67
C THR A 39 44.45 -3.84 -11.26
N GLU A 40 45.13 -2.78 -11.71
CA GLU A 40 44.71 -1.39 -11.48
C GLU A 40 43.24 -1.15 -11.89
N PRO A 41 42.49 -0.26 -11.21
CA PRO A 41 41.09 -0.05 -11.47
C PRO A 41 40.90 0.55 -12.86
N THR A 42 40.27 -0.22 -13.76
CA THR A 42 39.68 0.31 -14.98
C THR A 42 38.71 1.41 -14.55
N THR A 43 38.98 2.67 -14.91
CA THR A 43 38.06 3.78 -14.67
C THR A 43 36.70 3.43 -15.28
N ILE A 44 35.71 3.07 -14.44
CA ILE A 44 34.33 2.84 -14.87
C ILE A 44 33.81 4.20 -15.35
N GLN A 45 33.52 4.31 -16.64
CA GLN A 45 32.97 5.52 -17.24
C GLN A 45 31.46 5.39 -17.34
N VAL A 46 30.74 6.49 -17.09
CA VAL A 46 29.31 6.57 -17.39
C VAL A 46 29.13 6.46 -18.90
N SER A 47 28.05 5.80 -19.34
CA SER A 47 27.72 5.70 -20.77
C SER A 47 27.73 7.07 -21.46
N SER A 48 28.15 7.13 -22.72
CA SER A 48 28.30 8.37 -23.49
C SER A 48 27.01 9.17 -23.67
N ASP A 49 25.87 8.51 -23.51
CA ASP A 49 24.54 9.07 -23.77
C ASP A 49 23.97 9.79 -22.54
N PHE A 50 24.76 9.89 -21.47
CA PHE A 50 24.43 10.55 -20.21
C PHE A 50 25.31 11.80 -20.00
N GLU A 51 24.68 12.94 -19.73
CA GLU A 51 25.34 14.20 -19.44
C GLU A 51 25.36 14.49 -17.94
N LEU A 52 26.46 15.05 -17.44
CA LEU A 52 26.58 15.44 -16.02
C LEU A 52 25.64 16.61 -15.70
N MET A 53 24.71 16.38 -14.78
CA MET A 53 23.69 17.35 -14.37
C MET A 53 24.07 18.06 -13.07
N ALA A 54 24.46 17.31 -12.05
CA ALA A 54 24.85 17.82 -10.74
C ALA A 54 26.00 16.99 -10.13
N SER A 55 26.74 17.57 -9.18
CA SER A 55 27.82 16.90 -8.47
C SER A 55 28.06 17.55 -7.11
N ASN A 56 28.45 16.74 -6.13
CA ASN A 56 28.93 17.18 -4.83
C ASN A 56 30.10 16.27 -4.38
N ASP A 57 30.54 16.36 -3.12
CA ASP A 57 31.67 15.59 -2.60
C ASP A 57 31.42 14.07 -2.52
N ALA A 58 30.16 13.64 -2.57
CA ALA A 58 29.73 12.24 -2.40
C ALA A 58 29.28 11.58 -3.70
N ALA A 59 28.68 12.32 -4.63
CA ALA A 59 28.09 11.74 -5.84
C ALA A 59 28.11 12.67 -7.06
N GLU A 60 28.04 12.07 -8.24
CA GLU A 60 27.78 12.73 -9.53
C GLU A 60 26.45 12.20 -10.10
N LEU A 61 25.54 13.10 -10.47
CA LEU A 61 24.25 12.79 -11.09
C LEU A 61 24.29 13.15 -12.58
N TYR A 62 23.89 12.19 -13.40
CA TYR A 62 23.83 12.30 -14.84
C TYR A 62 22.41 12.05 -15.35
N ALA A 63 22.08 12.56 -16.53
CA ALA A 63 20.83 12.23 -17.22
C ALA A 63 21.01 12.10 -18.73
N SER A 64 20.16 11.26 -19.32
CA SER A 64 20.05 11.07 -20.76
C SER A 64 18.73 11.65 -21.25
N GLU A 65 18.78 12.69 -22.08
CA GLU A 65 17.58 13.27 -22.69
C GLU A 65 16.93 12.30 -23.69
N GLU A 66 17.73 11.54 -24.44
CA GLU A 66 17.23 10.54 -25.40
C GLU A 66 16.42 9.45 -24.71
N LEU A 67 16.90 8.95 -23.56
CA LEU A 67 16.24 7.86 -22.85
C LEU A 67 15.21 8.35 -21.82
N GLY A 68 15.32 9.60 -21.37
CA GLY A 68 14.61 10.10 -20.19
C GLY A 68 15.01 9.33 -18.92
N ALA A 69 16.31 9.06 -18.75
CA ALA A 69 16.86 8.25 -17.66
C ALA A 69 17.93 9.00 -16.86
N VAL A 70 18.20 8.55 -15.64
CA VAL A 70 19.26 9.10 -14.77
C VAL A 70 20.28 8.04 -14.39
N ALA A 71 21.49 8.49 -14.08
CA ALA A 71 22.53 7.66 -13.50
C ALA A 71 23.23 8.39 -12.36
N VAL A 72 23.56 7.68 -11.28
CA VAL A 72 24.30 8.24 -10.15
C VAL A 72 25.57 7.45 -9.93
N LYS A 73 26.68 8.16 -9.95
CA LYS A 73 27.99 7.62 -9.63
C LYS A 73 28.34 7.98 -8.20
N ASP A 74 28.49 6.95 -7.37
CA ASP A 74 29.00 7.09 -6.01
C ASP A 74 30.50 7.38 -6.08
N LEU A 75 30.94 8.54 -5.60
CA LEU A 75 32.35 8.94 -5.66
C LEU A 75 33.23 8.19 -4.66
N ARG A 76 32.64 7.50 -3.67
CA ARG A 76 33.37 6.69 -2.69
C ARG A 76 33.87 5.39 -3.30
N SER A 77 33.03 4.72 -4.07
CA SER A 77 33.31 3.41 -4.68
C SER A 77 33.62 3.47 -6.17
N GLY A 78 33.17 4.54 -6.86
CA GLY A 78 33.19 4.65 -8.31
C GLY A 78 32.08 3.85 -9.01
N PHE A 79 31.21 3.16 -8.27
CA PHE A 79 30.10 2.39 -8.83
C PHE A 79 29.00 3.31 -9.36
N ILE A 80 28.32 2.88 -10.43
CA ILE A 80 27.30 3.66 -11.12
C ILE A 80 25.96 2.92 -11.06
N TRP A 81 24.95 3.59 -10.52
CA TRP A 81 23.56 3.15 -10.48
C TRP A 81 22.78 3.80 -11.61
N TYR A 82 22.19 2.99 -12.48
CA TYR A 82 21.39 3.45 -13.62
C TYR A 82 19.91 3.22 -13.36
N SER A 83 19.06 4.19 -13.73
CA SER A 83 17.60 4.01 -13.73
C SER A 83 17.09 3.19 -14.91
N ASN A 84 17.92 2.99 -15.93
CA ASN A 84 17.74 2.04 -17.02
C ASN A 84 18.66 0.83 -16.87
N VAL A 85 18.58 -0.13 -17.81
CA VAL A 85 19.48 -1.30 -17.87
C VAL A 85 20.41 -1.22 -19.09
N PRO A 86 21.54 -0.52 -19.04
CA PRO A 86 22.41 -0.31 -20.21
C PRO A 86 22.74 -1.59 -20.99
N GLY A 87 22.73 -1.53 -22.32
CA GLY A 87 22.92 -2.70 -23.19
C GLY A 87 24.31 -3.35 -23.13
N ASP A 88 25.28 -2.67 -22.53
CA ASP A 88 26.61 -3.20 -22.21
C ASP A 88 26.65 -3.97 -20.87
N THR A 89 25.64 -3.77 -20.00
CA THR A 89 25.49 -4.47 -18.72
C THR A 89 24.60 -5.71 -18.82
N TYR A 90 23.66 -5.75 -19.76
CA TYR A 90 22.74 -6.87 -19.98
C TYR A 90 22.55 -7.15 -21.47
N ASP A 91 22.67 -8.41 -21.88
CA ASP A 91 22.46 -8.80 -23.27
C ASP A 91 20.98 -8.67 -23.67
N ARG A 92 20.70 -7.64 -24.46
CA ARG A 92 19.36 -7.35 -25.00
C ARG A 92 19.07 -8.11 -26.30
N THR A 93 19.96 -9.00 -26.75
CA THR A 93 19.77 -9.76 -28.00
C THR A 93 18.50 -10.61 -27.93
N GLY A 94 17.60 -10.40 -28.89
CA GLY A 94 16.33 -11.14 -28.98
C GLY A 94 15.17 -10.52 -28.21
N LEU A 95 15.39 -9.42 -27.47
CA LEU A 95 14.29 -8.62 -26.92
C LEU A 95 13.53 -7.89 -28.03
N GLN A 96 12.22 -7.81 -27.89
CA GLN A 96 11.36 -6.96 -28.73
C GLN A 96 11.57 -5.49 -28.36
N ALA A 97 11.26 -4.56 -29.29
CA ALA A 97 11.38 -3.12 -29.03
C ALA A 97 10.65 -2.69 -27.75
N ALA A 98 9.43 -3.21 -27.54
CA ALA A 98 8.64 -2.90 -26.34
C ALA A 98 9.30 -3.36 -25.03
N GLN A 99 10.07 -4.45 -25.07
CA GLN A 99 10.84 -4.94 -23.91
C GLN A 99 12.09 -4.08 -23.69
N SER A 100 12.77 -3.66 -24.76
CA SER A 100 13.90 -2.73 -24.65
C SER A 100 13.48 -1.39 -24.06
N HIS A 101 12.39 -0.81 -24.57
CA HIS A 101 11.83 0.44 -24.03
C HIS A 101 11.40 0.30 -22.56
N GLN A 102 10.90 -0.87 -22.14
CA GLN A 102 10.63 -1.14 -20.73
C GLN A 102 11.90 -1.04 -19.88
N LEU A 103 13.04 -1.53 -20.37
CA LEU A 103 14.33 -1.46 -19.67
C LEU A 103 14.97 -0.06 -19.71
N ASP A 104 14.50 0.82 -20.59
CA ASP A 104 14.96 2.22 -20.70
C ASP A 104 14.08 3.22 -19.92
N SER A 105 12.82 2.88 -19.69
CA SER A 105 11.84 3.78 -19.08
C SER A 105 12.13 4.05 -17.60
N LEU A 106 12.22 5.33 -17.23
CA LEU A 106 12.21 5.79 -15.84
C LEU A 106 10.83 5.67 -15.19
N VAL A 107 9.76 5.62 -16.00
CA VAL A 107 8.38 5.56 -15.52
C VAL A 107 7.57 4.54 -16.30
N VAL A 108 6.76 3.76 -15.60
CA VAL A 108 5.65 2.98 -16.21
C VAL A 108 4.34 3.63 -15.78
N LEU A 109 3.54 4.03 -16.77
CA LEU A 109 2.31 4.79 -16.60
C LEU A 109 1.11 3.85 -16.72
N THR A 110 0.16 3.95 -15.79
CA THR A 110 -1.20 3.47 -15.99
C THR A 110 -2.13 4.66 -16.17
N TYR A 111 -2.87 4.70 -17.28
CA TYR A 111 -3.78 5.80 -17.60
C TYR A 111 -5.11 5.29 -18.16
N THR A 112 -6.11 6.17 -18.21
CA THR A 112 -7.42 5.94 -18.82
C THR A 112 -7.83 7.12 -19.69
N GLU A 113 -8.74 6.93 -20.65
CA GLU A 113 -9.32 8.01 -21.45
C GLU A 113 -10.57 8.55 -20.74
N LEU A 114 -10.42 9.65 -20.00
CA LEU A 114 -11.47 10.23 -19.15
C LEU A 114 -12.68 10.78 -19.93
N ASN A 115 -12.55 10.98 -21.24
CA ASN A 115 -13.62 11.43 -22.12
C ASN A 115 -14.37 10.28 -22.82
N ASN A 116 -13.88 9.05 -22.68
CA ASN A 116 -14.56 7.85 -23.14
C ASN A 116 -15.34 7.22 -21.97
N ASN A 117 -16.44 6.54 -22.27
CA ASN A 117 -17.21 5.80 -21.26
C ASN A 117 -16.66 4.37 -21.05
N ASP A 118 -15.49 4.06 -21.61
CA ASP A 118 -14.83 2.77 -21.41
C ASP A 118 -13.99 2.82 -20.15
N ALA A 119 -14.18 1.82 -19.28
CA ALA A 119 -13.50 1.72 -18.00
C ALA A 119 -12.07 1.17 -18.12
N SER A 120 -11.56 1.05 -19.35
CA SER A 120 -10.28 0.41 -19.60
C SER A 120 -9.12 1.30 -19.16
N THR A 121 -8.15 0.67 -18.53
CA THR A 121 -6.83 1.25 -18.27
C THR A 121 -5.81 0.63 -19.19
N THR A 122 -4.79 1.42 -19.51
CA THR A 122 -3.61 0.95 -20.23
C THR A 122 -2.40 1.19 -19.34
N THR A 123 -1.66 0.12 -19.05
CA THR A 123 -0.36 0.18 -18.37
C THR A 123 0.74 0.02 -19.41
N THR A 124 1.63 1.00 -19.52
CA THR A 124 2.72 0.96 -20.50
C THR A 124 3.96 1.72 -19.99
N PRO A 125 5.18 1.22 -20.24
CA PRO A 125 6.40 2.01 -20.11
C PRO A 125 6.29 3.29 -20.92
N ILE A 126 6.72 4.44 -20.37
CA ILE A 126 6.52 5.73 -21.03
C ILE A 126 7.24 5.80 -22.40
N ASN A 127 8.39 5.14 -22.55
CA ASN A 127 9.14 5.10 -23.81
C ASN A 127 8.44 4.26 -24.90
N ASN A 128 7.39 3.49 -24.58
CA ASN A 128 6.53 2.84 -25.58
C ASN A 128 5.46 3.77 -26.17
N MET A 129 5.35 4.99 -25.66
CA MET A 129 4.36 5.98 -26.09
C MET A 129 4.97 7.06 -27.00
N ASP A 130 6.19 6.84 -27.48
CA ASP A 130 6.97 7.79 -28.29
C ASP A 130 6.95 9.23 -27.72
N PRO A 131 7.28 9.44 -26.42
CA PRO A 131 7.16 10.74 -25.78
C PRO A 131 8.17 11.75 -26.33
N GLU A 132 7.80 13.03 -26.35
CA GLU A 132 8.78 14.11 -26.42
C GLU A 132 9.43 14.26 -25.05
N ILE A 133 10.76 14.09 -24.99
CA ILE A 133 11.55 14.17 -23.75
C ILE A 133 12.45 15.39 -23.81
N SER A 134 12.53 16.13 -22.71
CA SER A 134 13.51 17.21 -22.52
C SER A 134 14.08 17.21 -21.10
N THR A 135 15.30 17.70 -20.96
CA THR A 135 15.96 17.83 -19.65
C THR A 135 16.26 19.28 -19.28
N GLU A 136 16.05 19.63 -18.02
CA GLU A 136 16.35 20.95 -17.46
C GLU A 136 17.21 20.78 -16.20
N LYS A 137 18.37 21.45 -16.13
CA LYS A 137 19.15 21.49 -14.89
C LYS A 137 18.40 22.28 -13.82
N ILE A 138 18.26 21.68 -12.65
CA ILE A 138 17.68 22.30 -11.46
C ILE A 138 18.71 22.32 -10.32
N ASP A 139 18.38 22.93 -9.19
CA ASP A 139 19.31 23.00 -8.07
C ASP A 139 19.66 21.60 -7.57
N ASN A 140 20.96 21.30 -7.54
CA ASN A 140 21.52 19.97 -7.23
C ASN A 140 20.91 18.80 -8.04
N GLY A 141 20.34 19.04 -9.22
CA GLY A 141 19.55 18.02 -9.90
C GLY A 141 19.26 18.26 -11.37
N VAL A 142 18.33 17.45 -11.87
CA VAL A 142 17.74 17.54 -13.21
C VAL A 142 16.24 17.29 -13.14
N ARG A 143 15.48 18.04 -13.93
CA ARG A 143 14.08 17.77 -14.22
C ARG A 143 13.98 17.16 -15.61
N ILE A 144 13.30 16.02 -15.72
CA ILE A 144 12.99 15.35 -16.98
C ILE A 144 11.52 15.60 -17.26
N ASN A 145 11.23 16.24 -18.39
CA ASN A 145 9.85 16.52 -18.82
C ASN A 145 9.47 15.55 -19.93
N TYR A 146 8.28 14.97 -19.81
CA TYR A 146 7.66 14.09 -20.79
C TYR A 146 6.39 14.74 -21.31
N ARG A 147 6.24 14.74 -22.63
CA ARG A 147 4.98 15.09 -23.28
C ARG A 147 4.54 13.92 -24.16
N VAL A 148 3.34 13.43 -23.88
CA VAL A 148 2.73 12.29 -24.57
C VAL A 148 1.49 12.78 -25.31
N ASP A 149 1.67 13.14 -26.58
CA ASP A 149 0.61 13.74 -27.42
C ASP A 149 -0.60 12.81 -27.59
N ASP A 150 -0.38 11.49 -27.69
CA ASP A 150 -1.43 10.49 -27.89
C ASP A 150 -2.54 10.55 -26.83
N ILE A 151 -2.21 11.00 -25.62
CA ILE A 151 -3.15 11.13 -24.51
C ILE A 151 -3.23 12.56 -23.96
N ASN A 152 -2.54 13.52 -24.59
CA ASN A 152 -2.37 14.91 -24.12
C ASN A 152 -1.96 14.98 -22.64
N LEU A 153 -0.91 14.23 -22.26
CA LEU A 153 -0.37 14.25 -20.91
C LEU A 153 1.01 14.91 -20.93
N GLU A 154 1.22 15.89 -20.08
CA GLU A 154 2.56 16.39 -19.73
C GLU A 154 2.87 16.05 -18.27
N MET A 155 4.10 15.60 -18.00
CA MET A 155 4.55 15.31 -16.65
C MET A 155 6.05 15.52 -16.47
N SER A 156 6.48 15.75 -15.23
CA SER A 156 7.90 15.87 -14.90
C SER A 156 8.32 14.88 -13.81
N VAL A 157 9.53 14.36 -13.93
CA VAL A 157 10.25 13.67 -12.85
C VAL A 157 11.47 14.51 -12.49
N GLU A 158 11.65 14.80 -11.20
CA GLU A 158 12.82 15.51 -10.69
C GLU A 158 13.76 14.51 -10.01
N ALA A 159 15.04 14.58 -10.35
CA ALA A 159 16.11 13.81 -9.74
C ALA A 159 17.11 14.77 -9.10
N VAL A 160 17.28 14.69 -7.78
CA VAL A 160 18.10 15.62 -6.99
C VAL A 160 19.10 14.84 -6.14
N LEU A 161 20.31 15.36 -6.03
CA LEU A 161 21.29 14.89 -5.04
C LEU A 161 21.06 15.59 -3.70
N ASP A 162 20.87 14.78 -2.66
CA ASP A 162 20.80 15.23 -1.28
C ASP A 162 21.84 14.46 -0.46
N GLY A 163 22.99 15.11 -0.23
CA GLY A 163 24.20 14.43 0.22
C GLY A 163 24.65 13.37 -0.79
N GLY A 164 24.90 12.15 -0.34
CA GLY A 164 25.22 11.01 -1.21
C GLY A 164 24.00 10.27 -1.76
N ALA A 165 22.78 10.70 -1.45
CA ALA A 165 21.55 10.03 -1.87
C ALA A 165 20.98 10.63 -3.17
N LEU A 166 20.30 9.79 -3.95
CA LEU A 166 19.44 10.22 -5.05
C LEU A 166 18.01 10.34 -4.55
N VAL A 167 17.36 11.47 -4.80
CA VAL A 167 15.94 11.67 -4.51
C VAL A 167 15.20 11.83 -5.84
N LEU A 168 14.24 10.95 -6.09
CA LEU A 168 13.32 11.06 -7.21
C LEU A 168 11.97 11.56 -6.72
N SER A 169 11.39 12.56 -7.41
CA SER A 169 10.05 13.05 -7.10
C SER A 169 9.22 13.33 -8.35
N VAL A 170 7.91 13.21 -8.23
CA VAL A 170 6.94 13.56 -9.27
C VAL A 170 6.06 14.72 -8.76
N PRO A 171 6.38 15.98 -9.12
CA PRO A 171 5.63 17.13 -8.63
C PRO A 171 4.18 17.14 -9.14
N ASN A 172 3.22 17.25 -8.21
CA ASN A 172 1.79 17.22 -8.50
C ASN A 172 1.34 18.30 -9.48
N ASP A 173 1.90 19.50 -9.35
CA ASP A 173 1.61 20.67 -10.19
C ASP A 173 2.25 20.59 -11.59
N ARG A 174 3.07 19.57 -11.84
CA ARG A 174 3.69 19.30 -13.13
C ARG A 174 3.03 18.17 -13.89
N ILE A 175 1.97 17.56 -13.37
CA ILE A 175 1.13 16.61 -14.09
C ILE A 175 -0.02 17.39 -14.72
N LEU A 176 0.05 17.63 -16.02
CA LEU A 176 -0.94 18.36 -16.80
C LEU A 176 -1.70 17.40 -17.69
N GLU A 177 -2.98 17.19 -17.38
CA GLU A 177 -3.89 16.33 -18.15
C GLU A 177 -4.71 17.18 -19.12
N GLY A 178 -4.63 16.86 -20.41
CA GLY A 178 -5.43 17.50 -21.45
C GLY A 178 -5.15 18.97 -21.68
N GLU A 179 -3.89 19.40 -21.58
CA GLU A 179 -3.55 20.76 -21.95
C GLU A 179 -3.90 21.03 -23.43
N GLY A 180 -4.53 22.18 -23.70
CA GLY A 180 -5.06 22.53 -25.03
C GLY A 180 -6.29 21.73 -25.49
N THR A 181 -6.72 20.71 -24.75
CA THR A 181 -7.94 19.94 -25.06
C THR A 181 -9.21 20.76 -24.85
N VAL A 182 -9.26 21.58 -23.79
CA VAL A 182 -10.40 22.49 -23.55
C VAL A 182 -10.54 23.54 -24.66
N ASP A 183 -9.43 24.09 -25.15
CA ASP A 183 -9.46 25.07 -26.24
C ASP A 183 -9.95 24.46 -27.55
N ARG A 184 -9.47 23.25 -27.90
CA ARG A 184 -9.97 22.49 -29.05
C ARG A 184 -11.46 22.18 -28.94
N MET A 185 -11.90 21.76 -27.75
CA MET A 185 -13.31 21.50 -27.46
C MET A 185 -14.15 22.76 -27.68
N ASN A 186 -13.75 23.88 -27.08
CA ASN A 186 -14.45 25.16 -27.20
C ASN A 186 -14.53 25.64 -28.66
N ASN A 187 -13.48 25.46 -29.45
CA ASN A 187 -13.47 25.81 -30.87
C ASN A 187 -14.48 24.98 -31.69
N TYR A 188 -14.61 23.68 -31.42
CA TYR A 188 -15.62 22.87 -32.11
C TYR A 188 -17.04 23.17 -31.60
N ILE A 189 -17.20 23.47 -30.31
CA ILE A 189 -18.47 23.95 -29.76
C ILE A 189 -18.90 25.24 -30.47
N GLU A 190 -18.00 26.20 -30.65
CA GLU A 190 -18.27 27.46 -31.37
C GLU A 190 -18.74 27.19 -32.81
N ASN A 191 -18.06 26.31 -33.57
CA ASN A 191 -18.49 25.92 -34.92
C ASN A 191 -19.92 25.31 -34.93
N ILE A 192 -20.24 24.48 -33.94
CA ILE A 192 -21.56 23.84 -33.84
C ILE A 192 -22.63 24.89 -33.50
N GLU A 193 -22.35 25.82 -32.59
CA GLU A 193 -23.25 26.93 -32.27
C GLU A 193 -23.47 27.85 -33.48
N GLU A 194 -22.42 28.12 -34.27
CA GLU A 194 -22.53 28.84 -35.55
C GLU A 194 -23.46 28.13 -36.52
N PHE A 195 -23.34 26.80 -36.67
CA PHE A 195 -24.28 26.01 -37.47
C PHE A 195 -25.72 26.12 -36.95
N ILE A 196 -25.95 25.97 -35.64
CA ILE A 196 -27.29 26.05 -35.04
C ILE A 196 -27.92 27.43 -35.33
N ASN A 197 -27.14 28.49 -35.19
CA ASN A 197 -27.59 29.86 -35.48
C ASN A 197 -27.89 30.03 -36.97
N TYR A 198 -26.97 29.62 -37.85
CA TYR A 198 -27.15 29.65 -39.30
C TYR A 198 -28.42 28.90 -39.75
N ALA A 199 -28.64 27.70 -39.23
CA ALA A 199 -29.81 26.89 -39.55
C ALA A 199 -31.11 27.56 -39.07
N ASN A 200 -31.12 28.18 -37.89
CA ASN A 200 -32.28 28.92 -37.39
C ASN A 200 -32.58 30.17 -38.24
N GLU A 201 -31.56 30.93 -38.64
CA GLU A 201 -31.71 32.10 -39.51
C GLU A 201 -32.23 31.71 -40.91
N ALA A 202 -31.72 30.62 -41.49
CA ALA A 202 -32.20 30.08 -42.75
C ALA A 202 -33.67 29.63 -42.69
N LEU A 203 -34.10 29.10 -41.52
CA LEU A 203 -35.50 28.74 -41.26
C LEU A 203 -36.40 29.99 -41.11
N ASP A 204 -35.93 31.03 -40.40
CA ASP A 204 -36.63 32.32 -40.28
C ASP A 204 -36.85 32.96 -41.66
N GLU A 205 -35.81 32.94 -42.51
CA GLU A 205 -35.87 33.49 -43.86
C GLU A 205 -36.90 32.74 -44.72
N VAL A 206 -36.91 31.41 -44.71
CA VAL A 206 -37.91 30.61 -45.46
C VAL A 206 -39.33 30.81 -44.93
N GLU A 207 -39.50 30.93 -43.61
CA GLU A 207 -40.80 31.17 -42.99
C GLU A 207 -41.39 32.52 -43.42
N SER A 208 -40.54 33.54 -43.63
CA SER A 208 -40.95 34.87 -44.11
C SER A 208 -41.56 34.86 -45.53
N TYR A 209 -41.23 33.86 -46.35
CA TYR A 209 -41.76 33.70 -47.71
C TYR A 209 -43.05 32.86 -47.79
N ASP A 210 -43.53 32.31 -46.67
CA ASP A 210 -44.75 31.48 -46.58
C ASP A 210 -44.79 30.35 -47.64
N ILE A 211 -43.66 29.67 -47.85
CA ILE A 211 -43.54 28.61 -48.87
C ILE A 211 -44.45 27.43 -48.50
N ARG A 212 -45.39 27.10 -49.39
CA ARG A 212 -46.43 26.09 -49.10
C ARG A 212 -45.85 24.73 -48.70
N GLY A 213 -46.21 24.29 -47.50
CA GLY A 213 -45.93 22.94 -46.99
C GLY A 213 -44.56 22.77 -46.33
N THR A 214 -43.82 23.84 -46.03
CA THR A 214 -42.60 23.80 -45.21
C THR A 214 -42.87 23.88 -43.71
N GLY A 215 -44.01 24.45 -43.28
CA GLY A 215 -44.25 24.78 -41.87
C GLY A 215 -44.19 23.61 -40.87
N SER A 216 -44.51 22.38 -41.27
CA SER A 216 -44.30 21.21 -40.40
C SER A 216 -42.83 20.87 -40.23
N ASP A 217 -42.06 20.91 -41.31
CA ASP A 217 -40.63 20.57 -41.32
C ASP A 217 -39.83 21.66 -40.62
N ILE A 218 -40.22 22.93 -40.75
CA ILE A 218 -39.65 24.06 -39.98
C ILE A 218 -39.81 23.83 -38.48
N ARG A 219 -41.03 23.55 -38.00
CA ARG A 219 -41.28 23.30 -36.56
C ARG A 219 -40.50 22.11 -36.02
N LYS A 220 -40.40 21.03 -36.79
CA LYS A 220 -39.59 19.86 -36.41
C LYS A 220 -38.11 20.21 -36.35
N SER A 221 -37.59 20.88 -37.38
CA SER A 221 -36.18 21.29 -37.44
C SER A 221 -35.81 22.18 -36.24
N ARG A 222 -36.63 23.18 -35.89
CA ARG A 222 -36.38 24.00 -34.68
C ARG A 222 -36.38 23.20 -33.39
N SER A 223 -37.29 22.23 -33.25
CA SER A 223 -37.31 21.34 -32.07
C SER A 223 -36.02 20.54 -31.95
N ARG A 224 -35.53 20.01 -33.07
CA ARG A 224 -34.27 19.26 -33.14
C ARG A 224 -33.04 20.14 -32.91
N LEU A 225 -32.98 21.33 -33.51
CA LEU A 225 -31.91 22.31 -33.26
C LEU A 225 -31.87 22.76 -31.79
N LYS A 226 -33.03 22.89 -31.13
CA LYS A 226 -33.08 23.19 -29.69
C LYS A 226 -32.54 22.04 -28.84
N GLU A 227 -32.82 20.79 -29.22
CA GLU A 227 -32.26 19.63 -28.55
C GLU A 227 -30.74 19.54 -28.77
N LEU A 228 -30.27 19.85 -29.99
CA LEU A 228 -28.85 19.95 -30.30
C LEU A 228 -28.16 21.05 -29.48
N GLN A 229 -28.78 22.23 -29.33
CA GLN A 229 -28.26 23.29 -28.46
C GLN A 229 -28.18 22.83 -27.00
N GLY A 230 -29.19 22.10 -26.50
CA GLY A 230 -29.15 21.57 -25.14
C GLY A 230 -27.99 20.58 -24.92
N ILE A 231 -27.67 19.75 -25.92
CA ILE A 231 -26.49 18.87 -25.88
C ILE A 231 -25.20 19.70 -25.78
N VAL A 232 -25.10 20.79 -26.55
CA VAL A 232 -23.93 21.67 -26.55
C VAL A 232 -23.80 22.44 -25.24
N ASP A 233 -24.90 22.98 -24.71
CA ASP A 233 -24.93 23.71 -23.44
C ASP A 233 -24.46 22.83 -22.25
N ASP A 234 -24.70 21.52 -22.32
CA ASP A 234 -24.27 20.56 -21.30
C ASP A 234 -22.78 20.16 -21.41
N LEU A 235 -22.11 20.45 -22.54
CA LEU A 235 -20.69 20.15 -22.78
C LEU A 235 -19.75 21.16 -22.09
N THR A 236 -19.74 21.12 -20.76
CA THR A 236 -18.86 21.96 -19.91
C THR A 236 -17.47 21.35 -19.67
N SER A 237 -17.26 20.10 -20.08
CA SER A 237 -15.98 19.39 -20.01
C SER A 237 -15.93 18.32 -21.10
N VAL A 238 -14.75 17.78 -21.39
CA VAL A 238 -14.60 16.66 -22.32
C VAL A 238 -15.25 15.36 -21.84
N VAL A 239 -15.59 15.26 -20.56
CA VAL A 239 -16.34 14.13 -20.02
C VAL A 239 -17.76 14.13 -20.60
N GLY A 240 -18.14 13.05 -21.27
CA GLY A 240 -19.48 12.89 -21.86
C GLY A 240 -19.58 13.25 -23.35
N VAL A 241 -18.49 13.70 -23.97
CA VAL A 241 -18.43 14.04 -25.41
C VAL A 241 -18.86 12.86 -26.29
N ALA A 242 -18.47 11.63 -25.96
CA ALA A 242 -18.91 10.44 -26.71
C ALA A 242 -20.44 10.24 -26.69
N ALA A 243 -21.09 10.54 -25.56
CA ALA A 243 -22.54 10.48 -25.42
C ALA A 243 -23.21 11.60 -26.21
N ALA A 244 -22.69 12.82 -26.13
CA ALA A 244 -23.15 13.97 -26.89
C ALA A 244 -23.05 13.73 -28.40
N GLN A 245 -21.93 13.20 -28.89
CA GLN A 245 -21.72 12.85 -30.30
C GLN A 245 -22.72 11.78 -30.78
N SER A 246 -22.97 10.75 -29.96
CA SER A 246 -23.94 9.71 -30.29
C SER A 246 -25.36 10.26 -30.43
N GLN A 247 -25.77 11.18 -29.55
CA GLN A 247 -27.08 11.83 -29.60
C GLN A 247 -27.18 12.82 -30.78
N ALA A 248 -26.15 13.64 -30.96
CA ALA A 248 -26.08 14.63 -32.03
C ALA A 248 -26.13 13.99 -33.43
N LYS A 249 -25.47 12.84 -33.61
CA LYS A 249 -25.50 12.09 -34.87
C LYS A 249 -26.92 11.72 -35.29
N ILE A 250 -27.75 11.25 -34.36
CA ILE A 250 -29.16 10.92 -34.63
C ILE A 250 -29.91 12.18 -35.08
N ILE A 251 -29.72 13.28 -34.35
CA ILE A 251 -30.38 14.56 -34.64
C ILE A 251 -29.97 15.09 -36.02
N LEU A 252 -28.69 15.08 -36.35
CA LEU A 252 -28.14 15.65 -37.58
C LEU A 252 -28.45 14.77 -38.80
N GLU A 253 -28.12 13.47 -38.73
CA GLU A 253 -28.15 12.58 -39.90
C GLU A 253 -29.54 11.99 -40.17
N ASP A 254 -30.28 11.59 -39.13
CA ASP A 254 -31.57 10.93 -39.31
C ASP A 254 -32.74 11.92 -39.36
N GLU A 255 -32.67 12.99 -38.56
CA GLU A 255 -33.79 13.92 -38.36
C GLU A 255 -33.64 15.21 -39.18
N LEU A 256 -32.61 16.02 -38.93
CA LEU A 256 -32.41 17.32 -39.59
C LEU A 256 -32.18 17.17 -41.09
N LYS A 257 -31.33 16.24 -41.53
CA LYS A 257 -31.12 15.96 -42.95
C LYS A 257 -32.43 15.61 -43.66
N THR A 258 -33.27 14.79 -43.03
CA THR A 258 -34.60 14.41 -43.56
C THR A 258 -35.55 15.61 -43.68
N PHE A 259 -35.63 16.46 -42.65
CA PHE A 259 -36.57 17.60 -42.66
C PHE A 259 -36.08 18.75 -43.56
N MET A 260 -34.79 19.08 -43.49
CA MET A 260 -34.21 20.23 -44.17
C MET A 260 -33.85 19.92 -45.62
N CYS A 261 -33.18 18.80 -45.89
CA CYS A 261 -32.67 18.47 -47.23
C CYS A 261 -33.58 17.52 -48.02
N GLY A 262 -34.39 16.72 -47.31
CA GLY A 262 -35.24 15.70 -47.90
C GLY A 262 -34.57 14.32 -47.92
N GLY A 263 -35.37 13.29 -48.21
CA GLY A 263 -34.92 11.89 -48.27
C GLY A 263 -35.40 11.19 -49.54
N THR A 264 -35.24 9.87 -49.61
CA THR A 264 -35.64 9.06 -50.77
C THR A 264 -37.13 9.14 -51.13
N SER A 265 -37.98 9.58 -50.19
CA SER A 265 -39.44 9.66 -50.35
C SER A 265 -40.05 11.02 -49.93
N THR A 266 -39.23 11.97 -49.50
CA THR A 266 -39.68 13.28 -48.97
C THR A 266 -38.87 14.42 -49.60
N VAL A 267 -39.54 15.50 -50.01
CA VAL A 267 -38.92 16.61 -50.76
C VAL A 267 -38.13 17.58 -49.85
N GLY A 268 -38.30 17.50 -48.53
CA GLY A 268 -37.66 18.39 -47.54
C GLY A 268 -38.02 19.87 -47.73
N ILE A 269 -37.37 20.76 -46.98
CA ILE A 269 -37.46 22.22 -47.16
C ILE A 269 -36.67 22.65 -48.41
N TYR A 270 -35.45 22.13 -48.59
CA TYR A 270 -34.58 22.39 -49.73
C TYR A 270 -35.32 22.23 -51.07
N GLY A 271 -35.91 21.07 -51.32
CA GLY A 271 -36.62 20.81 -52.58
C GLY A 271 -37.82 21.74 -52.80
N ARG A 272 -38.45 22.25 -51.73
CA ARG A 272 -39.53 23.24 -51.83
C ARG A 272 -38.99 24.64 -52.12
N VAL A 273 -37.89 25.04 -51.47
CA VAL A 273 -37.20 26.31 -51.70
C VAL A 273 -36.69 26.42 -53.13
N GLN A 274 -36.08 25.35 -53.68
CA GLN A 274 -35.59 25.35 -55.06
C GLN A 274 -36.70 25.60 -56.09
N ASN A 275 -37.91 25.11 -55.81
CA ASN A 275 -39.08 25.25 -56.66
C ASN A 275 -39.94 26.51 -56.36
N ALA A 276 -39.60 27.29 -55.33
CA ALA A 276 -40.34 28.50 -54.95
C ALA A 276 -39.84 29.75 -55.70
N ASP A 277 -40.68 30.79 -55.72
CA ASP A 277 -40.32 32.13 -56.23
C ASP A 277 -39.68 32.95 -55.09
N VAL A 278 -38.43 32.62 -54.80
CA VAL A 278 -37.59 33.27 -53.77
C VAL A 278 -36.27 33.72 -54.37
N PRO A 279 -35.58 34.73 -53.78
CA PRO A 279 -34.30 35.20 -54.28
C PRO A 279 -33.26 34.08 -54.44
N SER A 280 -32.36 34.25 -55.41
CA SER A 280 -31.28 33.28 -55.65
C SER A 280 -30.36 33.10 -54.45
N SER A 281 -30.24 34.11 -53.58
CA SER A 281 -29.49 34.01 -52.31
C SER A 281 -30.09 32.93 -51.40
N VAL A 282 -31.41 32.94 -51.19
CA VAL A 282 -32.14 31.92 -50.38
C VAL A 282 -31.94 30.53 -50.97
N LYS A 283 -32.02 30.40 -52.30
CA LYS A 283 -31.77 29.11 -52.98
C LYS A 283 -30.34 28.63 -52.83
N SER A 284 -29.37 29.55 -52.73
CA SER A 284 -27.97 29.21 -52.48
C SER A 284 -27.79 28.69 -51.06
N THR A 285 -28.25 29.43 -50.04
CA THR A 285 -28.23 29.04 -48.62
C THR A 285 -28.73 27.61 -48.42
N TRP A 286 -29.86 27.27 -49.05
CA TRP A 286 -30.45 25.94 -48.94
C TRP A 286 -29.76 24.87 -49.79
N SER A 287 -29.05 25.24 -50.85
CA SER A 287 -28.17 24.30 -51.60
C SER A 287 -26.99 23.85 -50.76
N ASP A 288 -26.49 24.73 -49.89
CA ASP A 288 -25.33 24.46 -49.03
C ASP A 288 -25.73 23.75 -47.72
N MET A 289 -27.01 23.81 -47.32
CA MET A 289 -27.50 23.27 -46.04
C MET A 289 -27.13 21.80 -45.77
N GLN A 290 -27.09 20.94 -46.80
CA GLN A 290 -26.66 19.56 -46.60
C GLN A 290 -25.19 19.48 -46.18
N MET A 291 -24.34 20.27 -46.82
CA MET A 291 -22.91 20.36 -46.49
C MET A 291 -22.72 20.93 -45.08
N GLU A 292 -23.50 21.93 -44.69
CA GLU A 292 -23.44 22.49 -43.33
C GLU A 292 -23.85 21.48 -42.25
N ILE A 293 -24.87 20.66 -42.49
CA ILE A 293 -25.23 19.55 -41.60
C ILE A 293 -24.09 18.52 -41.50
N GLU A 294 -23.45 18.21 -42.63
CA GLU A 294 -22.32 17.28 -42.69
C GLU A 294 -21.07 17.83 -41.97
N ASN A 295 -20.80 19.14 -42.09
CA ASN A 295 -19.74 19.83 -41.35
C ASN A 295 -20.00 19.80 -39.84
N CYS A 296 -21.22 20.11 -39.40
CA CYS A 296 -21.59 20.02 -37.98
C CYS A 296 -21.46 18.59 -37.44
N SER A 297 -21.89 17.57 -38.21
CA SER A 297 -21.67 16.16 -37.83
C SER A 297 -20.18 15.82 -37.74
N TYR A 298 -19.37 16.39 -38.63
CA TYR A 298 -17.91 16.26 -38.59
C TYR A 298 -17.29 16.95 -37.36
N ASP A 299 -17.73 18.13 -36.96
CA ASP A 299 -17.28 18.81 -35.73
C ASP A 299 -17.60 17.99 -34.48
N PHE A 300 -18.79 17.35 -34.40
CA PHE A 300 -19.09 16.38 -33.34
C PHE A 300 -18.17 15.16 -33.39
N GLY A 301 -17.80 14.70 -34.59
CA GLY A 301 -16.80 13.64 -34.78
C GLY A 301 -15.41 14.06 -34.29
N LEU A 302 -15.00 15.30 -34.55
CA LEU A 302 -13.74 15.87 -34.09
C LEU A 302 -13.73 16.05 -32.57
N LEU A 303 -14.82 16.54 -31.98
CA LEU A 303 -15.01 16.58 -30.52
C LEU A 303 -14.78 15.19 -29.91
N ALA A 304 -15.42 14.15 -30.45
CA ALA A 304 -15.25 12.78 -29.97
C ALA A 304 -13.86 12.20 -30.21
N SER A 305 -13.05 12.79 -31.10
CA SER A 305 -11.67 12.37 -31.36
C SER A 305 -10.64 13.03 -30.44
N ILE A 306 -11.03 14.07 -29.71
CA ILE A 306 -10.16 14.70 -28.71
C ILE A 306 -9.73 13.63 -27.71
N LYS A 307 -8.45 13.64 -27.31
CA LYS A 307 -7.93 12.73 -26.28
C LYS A 307 -7.79 13.47 -24.96
N TYR A 308 -8.21 12.83 -23.87
CA TYR A 308 -8.09 13.36 -22.52
C TYR A 308 -7.62 12.24 -21.59
N GLY A 309 -6.31 12.03 -21.55
CA GLY A 309 -5.68 11.05 -20.70
C GLY A 309 -5.73 11.48 -19.23
N GLY A 310 -6.26 10.60 -18.39
CA GLY A 310 -6.15 10.70 -16.95
C GLY A 310 -5.15 9.69 -16.42
N ILE A 311 -4.15 10.14 -15.67
CA ILE A 311 -3.26 9.22 -14.94
C ILE A 311 -4.04 8.50 -13.85
N VAL A 312 -3.79 7.20 -13.72
CA VAL A 312 -4.39 6.33 -12.71
C VAL A 312 -3.32 5.93 -11.69
N SER A 313 -2.17 5.45 -12.16
CA SER A 313 -1.02 5.15 -11.31
C SER A 313 0.30 5.30 -12.07
N LEU A 314 1.40 5.36 -11.31
CA LEU A 314 2.76 5.57 -11.81
C LEU A 314 3.74 4.69 -11.05
N GLU A 315 4.43 3.80 -11.74
CA GLU A 315 5.58 3.05 -11.20
C GLU A 315 6.88 3.82 -11.50
N LEU A 316 7.62 4.18 -10.45
CA LEU A 316 8.79 5.06 -10.51
C LEU A 316 10.09 4.26 -10.48
N ALA A 317 10.96 4.53 -11.45
CA ALA A 317 12.28 3.95 -11.62
C ALA A 317 12.31 2.40 -11.53
N PRO A 318 11.48 1.69 -12.32
CA PRO A 318 11.29 0.23 -12.22
C PRO A 318 12.55 -0.60 -12.45
N ASN A 319 13.57 -0.02 -13.08
CA ASN A 319 14.81 -0.71 -13.39
C ASN A 319 16.03 -0.13 -12.66
N LEU A 320 15.84 0.80 -11.71
CA LEU A 320 16.97 1.37 -10.97
C LEU A 320 17.70 0.28 -10.20
N GLY A 321 18.95 0.03 -10.59
CA GLY A 321 19.75 -1.06 -10.02
C GLY A 321 19.21 -2.46 -10.28
N ALA A 322 18.45 -2.67 -11.37
CA ALA A 322 18.06 -4.01 -11.80
C ALA A 322 19.28 -4.95 -11.82
N ALA A 323 19.11 -6.16 -11.29
CA ALA A 323 20.19 -7.13 -11.12
C ALA A 323 19.95 -8.37 -11.97
N SER A 324 20.98 -8.79 -12.70
CA SER A 324 20.97 -10.03 -13.48
C SER A 324 21.36 -11.24 -12.62
N ASP A 325 21.05 -12.42 -13.14
CA ASP A 325 21.32 -13.71 -12.48
C ASP A 325 22.81 -14.00 -12.21
N THR A 326 23.72 -13.25 -12.86
CA THR A 326 25.16 -13.42 -12.74
C THR A 326 25.82 -12.44 -11.76
N GLU A 327 25.05 -11.47 -11.26
CA GLU A 327 25.52 -10.49 -10.29
C GLU A 327 25.20 -10.98 -8.89
N GLU A 328 26.22 -11.23 -8.07
CA GLU A 328 26.04 -11.67 -6.69
C GLU A 328 25.21 -10.65 -5.91
N GLY A 329 24.26 -11.09 -5.09
CA GLY A 329 23.42 -10.19 -4.31
C GLY A 329 21.98 -10.65 -4.27
N TYR A 330 21.09 -9.71 -3.94
CA TYR A 330 19.68 -9.98 -3.70
C TYR A 330 18.84 -8.71 -3.79
N VAL A 331 17.53 -8.91 -3.88
CA VAL A 331 16.53 -7.88 -3.66
C VAL A 331 15.91 -8.06 -2.29
N PHE A 332 15.77 -6.96 -1.55
CA PHE A 332 15.03 -6.86 -0.30
C PHE A 332 13.67 -6.18 -0.53
N TYR A 333 12.61 -6.76 0.03
CA TYR A 333 11.28 -6.17 0.10
C TYR A 333 10.64 -6.40 1.48
N PRO A 334 9.80 -5.47 1.99
CA PRO A 334 9.40 -5.42 3.40
C PRO A 334 8.18 -6.29 3.70
N ASP A 335 8.16 -7.52 3.19
CA ASP A 335 7.07 -8.48 3.43
C ASP A 335 7.17 -9.06 4.85
N GLY A 336 6.26 -8.67 5.74
CA GLY A 336 6.26 -9.11 7.13
C GLY A 336 7.48 -8.58 7.90
N SER A 337 8.36 -9.47 8.35
CA SER A 337 9.62 -9.08 8.99
C SER A 337 10.66 -8.53 8.01
N GLY A 338 10.49 -8.83 6.71
CA GLY A 338 11.46 -8.59 5.66
C GLY A 338 11.81 -9.88 4.92
N ALA A 339 11.97 -9.79 3.60
CA ALA A 339 12.24 -10.93 2.74
C ALA A 339 13.37 -10.62 1.74
N LEU A 340 14.12 -11.66 1.38
CA LEU A 340 15.16 -11.62 0.36
C LEU A 340 14.84 -12.58 -0.79
N THR A 341 15.17 -12.13 -2.00
CA THR A 341 15.31 -12.99 -3.19
C THR A 341 16.72 -12.83 -3.72
N TYR A 342 17.51 -13.91 -3.72
CA TYR A 342 18.87 -13.92 -4.23
C TYR A 342 18.90 -13.92 -5.76
N ASN A 343 19.90 -13.27 -6.33
CA ASN A 343 20.16 -13.35 -7.76
C ASN A 343 20.74 -14.74 -8.07
N THR A 344 20.02 -15.53 -8.84
CA THR A 344 20.42 -16.91 -9.18
C THR A 344 20.16 -17.19 -10.65
N ALA A 345 21.06 -17.93 -11.30
CA ALA A 345 20.88 -18.40 -12.68
C ALA A 345 19.93 -19.60 -12.78
N SER A 346 19.57 -20.21 -11.65
CA SER A 346 18.70 -21.38 -11.61
C SER A 346 17.33 -21.02 -11.05
N HIS A 347 16.46 -20.53 -11.92
CA HIS A 347 15.04 -20.32 -11.63
C HIS A 347 14.17 -20.82 -12.79
N GLY A 348 12.90 -21.11 -12.49
CA GLY A 348 11.90 -21.40 -13.52
C GLY A 348 11.40 -20.13 -14.21
N SER A 349 10.46 -20.28 -15.15
CA SER A 349 9.67 -19.12 -15.59
C SER A 349 8.78 -18.67 -14.43
N MET A 350 8.88 -17.38 -14.08
CA MET A 350 8.19 -16.82 -12.93
C MET A 350 7.06 -15.91 -13.41
N ALA A 351 5.82 -16.36 -13.22
CA ALA A 351 4.63 -15.57 -13.56
C ALA A 351 4.20 -14.66 -12.39
N GLU A 352 4.51 -15.07 -11.15
CA GLU A 352 4.15 -14.35 -9.94
C GLU A 352 5.07 -13.15 -9.71
N VAL A 353 4.52 -12.10 -9.14
CA VAL A 353 5.22 -10.89 -8.70
C VAL A 353 4.82 -10.59 -7.26
N TYR A 354 5.70 -9.95 -6.50
CA TYR A 354 5.30 -9.34 -5.25
C TYR A 354 4.66 -7.99 -5.56
N GLU A 355 3.44 -7.78 -5.09
CA GLU A 355 2.75 -6.50 -5.16
C GLU A 355 1.96 -6.31 -3.88
N ALA A 356 2.36 -5.32 -3.08
CA ALA A 356 1.74 -5.05 -1.79
C ALA A 356 1.56 -3.55 -1.57
N SER A 357 0.33 -3.13 -1.27
CA SER A 357 0.07 -1.78 -0.79
C SER A 357 0.78 -1.56 0.55
N LEU A 358 1.39 -0.40 0.70
CA LEU A 358 1.98 0.00 1.97
C LEU A 358 0.87 0.18 3.02
N TYR A 359 1.15 -0.29 4.23
CA TYR A 359 0.31 -0.22 5.42
C TYR A 359 -0.98 -1.08 5.37
N SER A 360 -1.84 -0.89 4.38
CA SER A 360 -3.04 -1.68 4.13
C SER A 360 -3.51 -1.53 2.69
N ASP A 361 -4.40 -2.42 2.26
CA ASP A 361 -4.96 -2.39 0.91
C ASP A 361 -5.64 -1.04 0.65
N GLN A 362 -5.51 -0.55 -0.59
CA GLN A 362 -6.09 0.74 -0.97
C GLN A 362 -7.62 0.72 -0.93
N ASP A 363 -8.21 -0.35 -1.46
CA ASP A 363 -9.63 -0.64 -1.37
C ASP A 363 -9.90 -1.59 -0.21
N VAL A 364 -10.28 -1.01 0.93
CA VAL A 364 -10.57 -1.80 2.14
C VAL A 364 -11.85 -2.63 1.96
N ASP A 365 -11.68 -3.94 1.84
CA ASP A 365 -12.74 -4.93 2.02
C ASP A 365 -12.66 -5.47 3.45
N MET A 366 -13.63 -5.12 4.30
CA MET A 366 -13.65 -5.58 5.70
C MET A 366 -13.68 -7.10 5.84
N SER A 367 -14.25 -7.82 4.87
CA SER A 367 -14.24 -9.28 4.88
C SER A 367 -12.89 -9.87 4.52
N TRP A 368 -12.18 -9.26 3.58
CA TRP A 368 -10.79 -9.60 3.34
C TRP A 368 -9.92 -9.31 4.56
N GLU A 369 -10.01 -8.09 5.10
CA GLU A 369 -9.17 -7.64 6.22
C GLU A 369 -9.34 -8.52 7.48
N ASN A 370 -10.58 -8.91 7.80
CA ASN A 370 -10.85 -9.78 8.95
C ASN A 370 -10.38 -11.23 8.75
N ASN A 371 -10.16 -11.66 7.50
CA ASN A 371 -9.71 -13.02 7.19
C ASN A 371 -8.24 -13.08 6.73
N ARG A 372 -7.55 -11.94 6.61
CA ARG A 372 -6.19 -11.86 6.07
C ARG A 372 -5.24 -12.82 6.78
N ASP A 373 -5.24 -12.85 8.11
CA ASP A 373 -4.33 -13.72 8.87
C ASP A 373 -4.50 -15.21 8.55
N SER A 374 -5.71 -15.62 8.16
CA SER A 374 -6.00 -17.01 7.76
C SER A 374 -5.38 -17.39 6.42
N THR A 375 -5.00 -16.40 5.60
CA THR A 375 -4.35 -16.60 4.30
C THR A 375 -2.83 -16.75 4.42
N GLY A 376 -2.25 -16.34 5.55
CA GLY A 376 -0.80 -16.32 5.76
C GLY A 376 -0.08 -15.10 5.14
N LEU A 377 -0.78 -14.26 4.36
CA LEU A 377 -0.22 -13.06 3.75
C LEU A 377 0.19 -12.03 4.81
N LYS A 378 1.39 -11.49 4.69
CA LYS A 378 1.91 -10.43 5.55
C LYS A 378 1.72 -9.06 4.90
N ARG A 379 1.91 -8.01 5.69
CA ARG A 379 1.80 -6.61 5.26
C ARG A 379 3.18 -6.03 4.99
N ALA A 380 3.22 -5.06 4.08
CA ALA A 380 4.33 -4.13 3.94
C ALA A 380 4.17 -2.98 4.96
N MET A 381 4.73 -3.16 6.16
CA MET A 381 4.57 -2.19 7.27
C MET A 381 5.52 -1.00 7.18
N LEU A 382 6.60 -1.12 6.41
CA LEU A 382 7.64 -0.10 6.26
C LEU A 382 7.72 0.35 4.79
N PRO A 383 7.75 1.67 4.50
CA PRO A 383 7.88 2.25 3.16
C PRO A 383 9.32 2.14 2.60
N VAL A 384 9.90 0.93 2.58
CA VAL A 384 11.32 0.72 2.30
C VAL A 384 11.57 -0.55 1.47
N PHE A 385 12.52 -0.51 0.55
CA PHE A 385 12.99 -1.67 -0.22
C PHE A 385 14.48 -1.50 -0.58
N GLY A 386 15.13 -2.52 -1.14
CA GLY A 386 16.56 -2.39 -1.43
C GLY A 386 17.10 -3.43 -2.40
N VAL A 387 18.29 -3.16 -2.92
CA VAL A 387 19.01 -4.06 -3.81
C VAL A 387 20.47 -4.12 -3.41
N LYS A 388 21.03 -5.32 -3.41
CA LYS A 388 22.47 -5.58 -3.32
C LYS A 388 22.97 -6.13 -4.66
N LYS A 389 24.08 -5.57 -5.13
CA LYS A 389 24.84 -5.98 -6.31
C LYS A 389 26.34 -6.01 -5.97
N ASN A 390 26.90 -7.20 -5.84
CA ASN A 390 28.25 -7.46 -5.41
C ASN A 390 28.52 -6.77 -4.06
N SER A 391 29.54 -5.90 -3.99
CA SER A 391 29.89 -5.10 -2.81
C SER A 391 29.15 -3.75 -2.73
N HIS A 392 28.11 -3.54 -3.52
CA HIS A 392 27.34 -2.29 -3.57
C HIS A 392 25.87 -2.57 -3.27
N ALA A 393 25.21 -1.65 -2.61
CA ALA A 393 23.78 -1.76 -2.37
C ALA A 393 23.12 -0.38 -2.35
N TYR A 394 21.79 -0.36 -2.39
CA TYR A 394 21.02 0.79 -1.94
C TYR A 394 19.85 0.36 -1.08
N VAL A 395 19.43 1.27 -0.19
CA VAL A 395 18.09 1.25 0.41
C VAL A 395 17.29 2.40 -0.16
N ALA A 396 16.06 2.11 -0.59
CA ALA A 396 15.10 3.06 -1.13
C ALA A 396 13.99 3.30 -0.12
N ILE A 397 13.73 4.56 0.21
CA ILE A 397 12.76 5.01 1.21
C ILE A 397 11.71 5.85 0.49
N VAL A 398 10.44 5.47 0.59
CA VAL A 398 9.32 6.30 0.10
C VAL A 398 9.07 7.39 1.15
N GLU A 399 9.52 8.62 0.87
CA GLU A 399 9.44 9.76 1.79
C GLU A 399 8.06 10.46 1.76
N ASP A 400 7.37 10.41 0.61
CA ASP A 400 6.08 11.05 0.38
C ASP A 400 5.26 10.25 -0.64
N GLY A 401 3.93 10.30 -0.52
CA GLY A 401 2.98 9.48 -1.27
C GLY A 401 2.90 8.01 -0.81
N ASP A 402 3.51 7.66 0.32
CA ASP A 402 3.60 6.30 0.86
C ASP A 402 2.22 5.69 1.17
N THR A 403 1.26 6.46 1.68
CA THR A 403 -0.08 5.94 2.00
C THR A 403 -0.85 5.48 0.76
N ASN A 404 -0.52 6.02 -0.41
CA ASN A 404 -1.13 5.70 -1.72
C ASN A 404 -0.16 4.92 -2.61
N ALA A 405 0.90 4.33 -2.03
CA ALA A 405 1.88 3.55 -2.76
C ALA A 405 1.73 2.04 -2.53
N SER A 406 2.19 1.28 -3.52
CA SER A 406 2.43 -0.16 -3.46
C SER A 406 3.88 -0.43 -3.82
N LEU A 407 4.50 -1.42 -3.16
CA LEU A 407 5.80 -1.92 -3.55
C LEU A 407 5.64 -3.09 -4.51
N ARG A 408 6.47 -3.10 -5.55
CA ARG A 408 6.40 -4.10 -6.60
C ARG A 408 7.78 -4.71 -6.81
N PHE A 409 7.89 -6.03 -6.63
CA PHE A 409 9.08 -6.79 -6.99
C PHE A 409 8.75 -7.80 -8.10
N VAL A 410 9.50 -7.69 -9.20
CA VAL A 410 9.43 -8.57 -10.36
C VAL A 410 10.68 -9.44 -10.37
N PRO A 411 10.55 -10.76 -10.10
CA PRO A 411 11.69 -11.66 -10.10
C PRO A 411 12.19 -11.95 -11.52
N SER A 412 13.46 -12.35 -11.59
CA SER A 412 14.08 -12.89 -12.81
C SER A 412 13.27 -14.06 -13.36
N GLY A 413 13.17 -14.14 -14.69
CA GLY A 413 12.34 -15.12 -15.40
C GLY A 413 10.91 -14.66 -15.66
N ASN A 414 10.54 -13.46 -15.23
CA ASN A 414 9.32 -12.76 -15.64
C ASN A 414 9.60 -11.91 -16.90
N ASN A 415 9.44 -12.51 -18.08
CA ASN A 415 9.71 -11.96 -19.42
C ASN A 415 11.18 -11.60 -19.72
N VAL A 416 11.95 -11.19 -18.72
CA VAL A 416 13.40 -10.90 -18.77
C VAL A 416 14.09 -11.51 -17.55
N ASN A 417 15.38 -11.79 -17.66
CA ASN A 417 16.17 -12.40 -16.58
C ASN A 417 16.83 -11.31 -15.71
N LEU A 418 15.98 -10.50 -15.08
CA LEU A 418 16.36 -9.40 -14.21
C LEU A 418 15.43 -9.35 -13.00
N ASN A 419 16.02 -9.28 -11.81
CA ASN A 419 15.34 -8.91 -10.59
C ASN A 419 15.16 -7.39 -10.55
N ARG A 420 13.92 -6.92 -10.30
CA ARG A 420 13.54 -5.50 -10.35
C ARG A 420 12.57 -5.16 -9.23
N VAL A 421 12.81 -4.08 -8.50
CA VAL A 421 11.94 -3.61 -7.41
C VAL A 421 11.72 -2.11 -7.48
N SER A 422 10.49 -1.68 -7.18
CA SER A 422 10.06 -0.29 -7.34
C SER A 422 8.87 0.04 -6.45
N ALA A 423 8.54 1.33 -6.39
CA ALA A 423 7.29 1.83 -5.83
C ALA A 423 6.35 2.29 -6.95
N SER A 424 5.07 1.98 -6.79
CA SER A 424 3.98 2.42 -7.64
C SER A 424 3.01 3.30 -6.85
N PHE A 425 2.62 4.44 -7.40
CA PHE A 425 1.82 5.45 -6.72
C PHE A 425 0.47 5.61 -7.41
N VAL A 426 -0.61 5.54 -6.65
CA VAL A 426 -1.97 5.72 -7.18
C VAL A 426 -2.34 7.19 -7.13
N TYR A 427 -2.84 7.69 -8.25
CA TYR A 427 -3.28 9.06 -8.44
C TYR A 427 -4.80 9.17 -8.57
N ARG A 428 -5.50 8.08 -8.87
CA ARG A 428 -6.94 8.11 -9.15
C ARG A 428 -7.62 6.81 -8.75
N ASN A 429 -8.58 6.92 -7.85
CA ASN A 429 -9.36 5.77 -7.38
C ASN A 429 -10.48 5.44 -8.37
N GLU A 430 -10.88 4.17 -8.40
CA GLU A 430 -12.01 3.68 -9.18
C GLU A 430 -13.31 3.60 -8.36
N VAL A 431 -14.44 3.69 -9.05
CA VAL A 431 -15.80 3.60 -8.55
C VAL A 431 -16.52 2.54 -9.38
N GLN A 432 -17.18 1.58 -8.72
CA GLN A 432 -17.98 0.57 -9.40
C GLN A 432 -19.47 0.92 -9.33
N VAL A 433 -20.03 1.29 -10.49
CA VAL A 433 -21.44 1.64 -10.64
C VAL A 433 -22.21 0.44 -11.19
N THR A 434 -23.10 -0.13 -10.38
CA THR A 434 -24.05 -1.16 -10.84
C THR A 434 -25.28 -0.48 -11.46
N SER A 435 -25.53 -0.73 -12.75
CA SER A 435 -26.79 -0.31 -13.39
C SER A 435 -27.81 -1.45 -13.32
N SER A 436 -28.95 -1.18 -12.69
CA SER A 436 -30.13 -2.07 -12.72
C SER A 436 -31.18 -1.50 -13.67
N SER A 437 -30.98 -1.67 -14.98
CA SER A 437 -32.05 -1.43 -15.95
C SER A 437 -32.82 -2.73 -16.24
N GLN A 438 -34.07 -2.62 -16.68
CA GLN A 438 -34.93 -3.78 -17.01
C GLN A 438 -34.40 -4.64 -18.19
N TYR A 439 -33.34 -4.18 -18.86
CA TYR A 439 -32.80 -4.77 -20.09
C TYR A 439 -31.30 -5.10 -20.06
N ALA A 440 -30.57 -4.69 -19.01
CA ALA A 440 -29.17 -5.05 -18.79
C ALA A 440 -28.78 -4.88 -17.32
N THR A 441 -28.16 -5.93 -16.76
CA THR A 441 -27.34 -5.87 -15.54
C THR A 441 -25.88 -5.78 -15.96
N GLY A 442 -25.19 -4.72 -15.57
CA GLY A 442 -23.75 -4.56 -15.76
C GLY A 442 -23.14 -3.76 -14.60
N VAL A 443 -21.90 -4.10 -14.26
CA VAL A 443 -21.03 -3.28 -13.41
C VAL A 443 -20.17 -2.46 -14.37
N ALA A 444 -20.22 -1.13 -14.24
CA ALA A 444 -19.32 -0.22 -14.94
C ALA A 444 -18.30 0.30 -13.93
N THR A 445 -17.02 0.18 -14.23
CA THR A 445 -15.96 0.85 -13.46
C THR A 445 -15.80 2.27 -14.02
N ILE A 446 -15.69 3.27 -13.15
CA ILE A 446 -15.53 4.68 -13.51
C ILE A 446 -14.41 5.22 -12.64
N TYR A 447 -13.48 5.96 -13.22
CA TYR A 447 -12.43 6.63 -12.45
C TYR A 447 -12.90 7.98 -11.94
N ASN A 448 -12.45 8.39 -10.75
CA ASN A 448 -12.70 9.72 -10.23
C ASN A 448 -12.26 10.78 -11.26
N LYS A 449 -13.03 11.86 -11.43
CA LYS A 449 -12.72 12.90 -12.43
C LYS A 449 -11.50 13.72 -12.06
N GLU A 450 -11.34 13.99 -10.77
CA GLU A 450 -10.19 14.70 -10.23
C GLU A 450 -9.14 13.71 -9.76
N ARG A 451 -7.88 14.09 -9.94
CA ARG A 451 -6.73 13.36 -9.43
C ARG A 451 -6.54 13.66 -7.95
N MET A 452 -6.00 12.69 -7.20
CA MET A 452 -5.55 12.93 -5.82
C MET A 452 -4.31 13.83 -5.82
N GLU A 453 -4.24 14.75 -4.87
CA GLU A 453 -3.08 15.62 -4.66
C GLU A 453 -1.97 14.86 -3.91
N THR A 454 -1.20 14.03 -4.63
CA THR A 454 -0.04 13.31 -4.09
C THR A 454 1.24 13.74 -4.80
N GLN A 455 2.35 13.76 -4.07
CA GLN A 455 3.67 14.13 -4.57
C GLN A 455 4.69 13.03 -4.27
N PRO A 456 4.67 11.92 -5.04
CA PRO A 456 5.57 10.80 -4.81
C PRO A 456 7.02 11.24 -4.68
N LYS A 457 7.69 10.74 -3.63
CA LYS A 457 9.10 11.01 -3.38
C LYS A 457 9.82 9.77 -2.86
N VAL A 458 10.88 9.35 -3.54
CA VAL A 458 11.67 8.17 -3.18
C VAL A 458 13.15 8.55 -3.06
N ARG A 459 13.73 8.28 -1.88
CA ARG A 459 15.16 8.48 -1.60
C ARG A 459 15.90 7.17 -1.70
N TYR A 460 16.93 7.13 -2.54
CA TYR A 460 17.88 6.02 -2.67
C TYR A 460 19.20 6.38 -1.98
N VAL A 461 19.52 5.68 -0.89
CA VAL A 461 20.78 5.84 -0.15
C VAL A 461 21.72 4.71 -0.55
N PHE A 462 22.87 5.06 -1.14
CA PHE A 462 23.85 4.09 -1.62
C PHE A 462 24.79 3.62 -0.51
N LEU A 463 25.05 2.32 -0.47
CA LEU A 463 25.87 1.60 0.50
C LEU A 463 26.98 0.85 -0.23
N ASP A 464 28.13 0.68 0.44
CA ASP A 464 29.32 0.09 -0.14
C ASP A 464 30.10 -0.76 0.88
N GLY A 465 30.83 -1.76 0.39
CA GLY A 465 31.71 -2.59 1.19
C GLY A 465 30.96 -3.43 2.23
N GLU A 466 31.44 -3.42 3.48
CA GLU A 466 30.85 -4.20 4.58
C GLU A 466 29.44 -3.74 4.97
N ASN A 467 29.03 -2.52 4.59
CA ASN A 467 27.66 -2.04 4.83
C ASN A 467 26.72 -2.30 3.64
N ALA A 468 27.21 -2.90 2.55
CA ALA A 468 26.40 -3.20 1.37
C ALA A 468 25.61 -4.51 1.56
N ASP A 469 24.75 -4.53 2.57
CA ASP A 469 23.85 -5.64 2.88
C ASP A 469 22.55 -5.16 3.56
N TYR A 470 21.69 -6.09 3.96
CA TYR A 470 20.38 -5.75 4.52
C TYR A 470 20.51 -5.22 5.95
N SER A 471 21.57 -5.59 6.67
CA SER A 471 21.93 -5.01 7.96
C SER A 471 22.23 -3.52 7.79
N GLY A 472 23.08 -3.17 6.82
CA GLY A 472 23.39 -1.79 6.45
C GLY A 472 22.16 -1.01 5.97
N MET A 473 21.27 -1.65 5.20
CA MET A 473 20.00 -1.05 4.80
C MET A 473 19.09 -0.75 6.00
N ALA A 474 18.94 -1.70 6.94
CA ALA A 474 18.12 -1.54 8.14
C ALA A 474 18.69 -0.45 9.07
N ASN A 475 20.02 -0.43 9.27
CA ASN A 475 20.71 0.61 10.04
C ASN A 475 20.46 2.00 9.44
N THR A 476 20.63 2.12 8.11
CA THR A 476 20.42 3.38 7.39
C THR A 476 18.98 3.86 7.50
N TYR A 477 18.00 2.96 7.39
CA TYR A 477 16.59 3.30 7.52
C TYR A 477 16.21 3.69 8.96
N ARG A 478 16.73 2.99 9.97
CA ARG A 478 16.56 3.34 11.38
C ARG A 478 17.11 4.74 11.67
N ASP A 479 18.32 5.02 11.23
CA ASP A 479 18.96 6.33 11.42
C ASP A 479 18.17 7.45 10.72
N TYR A 480 17.65 7.18 9.52
CA TYR A 480 16.75 8.10 8.82
C TYR A 480 15.48 8.39 9.63
N LEU A 481 14.79 7.37 10.15
CA LEU A 481 13.58 7.55 10.95
C LEU A 481 13.85 8.34 12.24
N LEU A 482 14.98 8.07 12.91
CA LEU A 482 15.42 8.81 14.10
C LEU A 482 15.71 10.28 13.77
N GLU A 483 16.42 10.56 12.67
CA GLU A 483 16.73 11.92 12.23
C GLU A 483 15.46 12.71 11.90
N LYS A 484 14.45 12.05 11.30
CA LYS A 484 13.16 12.65 10.95
C LYS A 484 12.18 12.77 12.13
N GLY A 485 12.50 12.20 13.31
CA GLY A 485 11.55 12.13 14.43
C GLY A 485 10.34 11.24 14.12
N GLN A 486 10.50 10.29 13.18
CA GLN A 486 9.50 9.28 12.81
C GLN A 486 9.66 7.98 13.60
N LEU A 487 10.74 7.85 14.37
CA LEU A 487 10.98 6.81 15.36
C LEU A 487 11.59 7.47 16.60
N GLU A 488 11.09 7.11 17.79
CA GLU A 488 11.59 7.61 19.07
C GLU A 488 11.84 6.44 20.01
N LYS A 489 12.80 6.60 20.93
CA LYS A 489 13.04 5.59 21.97
C LYS A 489 11.93 5.69 23.02
N SER A 490 11.20 4.60 23.21
CA SER A 490 10.22 4.41 24.27
C SER A 490 10.88 4.38 25.64
N ASP A 491 10.24 5.01 26.63
CA ASP A 491 10.66 4.97 28.04
C ASP A 491 10.53 3.55 28.64
N LEU A 492 9.82 2.65 27.97
CA LEU A 492 9.67 1.25 28.36
C LEU A 492 10.90 0.38 28.01
N VAL A 493 11.86 0.90 27.24
CA VAL A 493 13.15 0.23 27.00
C VAL A 493 14.09 0.46 28.17
N THR A 494 14.13 -0.50 29.09
CA THR A 494 14.97 -0.48 30.31
C THR A 494 16.03 -1.58 30.31
N ASP A 495 16.92 -1.61 31.31
CA ASP A 495 17.97 -2.64 31.45
C ASP A 495 17.41 -4.02 31.89
N GLU A 496 16.12 -4.12 32.24
CA GLU A 496 15.44 -5.37 32.60
C GLU A 496 14.51 -5.81 31.47
N LEU A 497 14.67 -7.04 31.00
CA LEU A 497 13.82 -7.58 29.94
C LEU A 497 12.35 -7.62 30.40
N PRO A 498 11.38 -7.10 29.63
CA PRO A 498 9.98 -7.22 30.00
C PRO A 498 9.43 -8.64 29.79
N LEU A 499 8.51 -9.07 30.66
CA LEU A 499 7.62 -10.22 30.40
C LEU A 499 6.25 -9.69 30.00
N ALA A 500 5.80 -9.98 28.77
CA ALA A 500 4.48 -9.58 28.31
C ALA A 500 3.43 -10.67 28.59
N ILE A 501 2.27 -10.24 29.08
CA ILE A 501 1.12 -11.08 29.38
C ILE A 501 -0.12 -10.47 28.72
N ASP A 502 -0.73 -11.22 27.81
CA ASP A 502 -2.00 -10.89 27.20
C ASP A 502 -3.12 -11.72 27.86
N ILE A 503 -4.00 -11.07 28.61
CA ILE A 503 -5.00 -11.73 29.45
C ILE A 503 -6.42 -11.31 29.11
N TYR A 504 -7.33 -12.29 29.04
CA TYR A 504 -8.76 -12.02 28.89
C TYR A 504 -9.43 -11.77 30.23
N GLY A 505 -10.16 -10.66 30.34
CA GLY A 505 -10.99 -10.32 31.49
C GLY A 505 -12.26 -11.15 31.58
N TYR A 506 -13.15 -11.06 30.58
CA TYR A 506 -14.42 -11.81 30.58
C TYR A 506 -14.88 -12.21 29.19
N THR A 507 -15.71 -13.26 29.11
CA THR A 507 -16.60 -13.51 27.97
C THR A 507 -18.06 -13.28 28.36
N TYR A 508 -18.98 -13.22 27.40
CA TYR A 508 -20.41 -13.10 27.67
C TYR A 508 -21.20 -14.35 27.33
N LYS A 509 -22.26 -14.59 28.10
CA LYS A 509 -23.32 -15.53 27.78
C LYS A 509 -24.55 -14.75 27.34
N SER A 510 -25.00 -14.98 26.11
CA SER A 510 -26.24 -14.40 25.60
C SER A 510 -27.45 -14.97 26.36
N MET A 511 -28.23 -14.09 26.98
CA MET A 511 -29.53 -14.39 27.58
C MET A 511 -30.64 -13.75 26.74
N LEU A 512 -31.90 -14.12 26.98
CA LEU A 512 -33.04 -13.68 26.17
C LEU A 512 -33.18 -12.14 26.04
N PHE A 513 -32.73 -11.37 27.04
CA PHE A 513 -32.89 -9.92 27.07
C PHE A 513 -31.61 -9.15 27.44
N PHE A 514 -30.49 -9.83 27.65
CA PHE A 514 -29.22 -9.19 28.05
C PHE A 514 -28.03 -10.15 27.89
N LYS A 515 -26.81 -9.60 27.84
CA LYS A 515 -25.56 -10.37 27.95
C LYS A 515 -25.10 -10.47 29.41
N GLN A 516 -24.92 -11.69 29.89
CA GLN A 516 -24.36 -11.97 31.21
C GLN A 516 -22.83 -12.05 31.11
N VAL A 517 -22.12 -11.20 31.88
CA VAL A 517 -20.65 -11.31 32.01
C VAL A 517 -20.27 -12.60 32.75
N MET A 518 -19.35 -13.34 32.15
CA MET A 518 -18.72 -14.56 32.63
C MET A 518 -17.21 -14.29 32.78
N PRO A 519 -16.73 -13.99 34.00
CA PRO A 519 -15.32 -13.70 34.23
C PRO A 519 -14.41 -14.86 33.84
N LEU A 520 -13.37 -14.55 33.06
CA LEU A 520 -12.25 -15.44 32.78
C LEU A 520 -11.11 -15.17 33.77
N SER A 521 -10.84 -13.88 34.03
CA SER A 521 -9.84 -13.40 34.99
C SER A 521 -10.36 -12.10 35.62
N THR A 522 -10.55 -12.05 36.94
CA THR A 522 -10.90 -10.80 37.64
C THR A 522 -9.66 -9.94 37.88
N PHE A 523 -9.82 -8.64 38.17
CA PHE A 523 -8.68 -7.78 38.51
C PHE A 523 -7.96 -8.20 39.79
N GLU A 524 -8.67 -8.84 40.73
CA GLU A 524 -8.06 -9.46 41.92
C GLU A 524 -7.19 -10.67 41.55
N GLU A 525 -7.67 -11.51 40.63
CA GLU A 525 -6.91 -12.66 40.12
C GLU A 525 -5.70 -12.22 39.29
N MET A 526 -5.83 -11.16 38.49
CA MET A 526 -4.71 -10.54 37.79
C MET A 526 -3.66 -10.02 38.79
N ASN A 527 -4.08 -9.37 39.87
CA ASN A 527 -3.15 -8.96 40.94
C ASN A 527 -2.43 -10.14 41.59
N GLN A 528 -3.08 -11.30 41.73
CA GLN A 528 -2.43 -12.51 42.23
C GLN A 528 -1.34 -12.98 41.27
N ILE A 529 -1.60 -13.00 39.95
CA ILE A 529 -0.59 -13.32 38.94
C ILE A 529 0.60 -12.36 39.08
N ILE A 530 0.35 -11.05 39.09
CA ILE A 530 1.39 -10.02 39.19
C ILE A 530 2.24 -10.19 40.46
N ASN A 531 1.62 -10.44 41.61
CA ASN A 531 2.34 -10.66 42.86
C ASN A 531 3.18 -11.95 42.83
N GLU A 532 2.66 -13.02 42.23
CA GLU A 532 3.40 -14.28 42.11
C GLU A 532 4.61 -14.17 41.18
N LEU A 533 4.52 -13.38 40.11
CA LEU A 533 5.64 -13.10 39.21
C LEU A 533 6.69 -12.23 39.91
N ASN A 534 6.26 -11.21 40.65
CA ASN A 534 7.13 -10.40 41.49
C ASN A 534 7.85 -11.24 42.57
N ASP A 535 7.14 -12.16 43.24
CA ASP A 535 7.72 -13.10 44.20
C ASP A 535 8.75 -14.03 43.56
N ALA A 536 8.63 -14.29 42.24
CA ALA A 536 9.59 -15.02 41.44
C ALA A 536 10.74 -14.16 40.88
N GLY A 537 10.78 -12.86 41.19
CA GLY A 537 11.82 -11.92 40.78
C GLY A 537 11.56 -11.23 39.43
N ILE A 538 10.35 -11.33 38.89
CA ILE A 538 9.94 -10.68 37.63
C ILE A 538 9.21 -9.39 37.97
N THR A 539 9.91 -8.26 37.88
CA THR A 539 9.38 -6.94 38.25
C THR A 539 8.86 -6.18 37.03
N ASN A 540 9.53 -6.30 35.88
CA ASN A 540 9.12 -5.66 34.63
C ASN A 540 8.08 -6.51 33.86
N THR A 541 6.80 -6.43 34.24
CA THR A 541 5.70 -7.13 33.55
C THR A 541 4.85 -6.16 32.74
N PHE A 542 4.63 -6.44 31.45
CA PHE A 542 3.66 -5.73 30.61
C PHE A 542 2.34 -6.52 30.58
N LEU A 543 1.34 -6.05 31.32
CA LEU A 543 0.03 -6.69 31.40
C LEU A 543 -0.95 -6.03 30.42
N HIS A 544 -1.20 -6.67 29.30
CA HIS A 544 -2.24 -6.29 28.35
C HIS A 544 -3.56 -6.99 28.67
N ILE A 545 -4.64 -6.22 28.82
CA ILE A 545 -5.95 -6.75 29.20
C ILE A 545 -6.94 -6.61 28.05
N GLN A 546 -7.39 -7.74 27.51
CA GLN A 546 -8.49 -7.81 26.56
C GLN A 546 -9.82 -7.97 27.29
N GLN A 547 -10.90 -7.46 26.69
CA GLN A 547 -12.25 -7.61 27.23
C GLN A 547 -12.32 -7.16 28.70
N TRP A 548 -11.82 -5.96 28.99
CA TRP A 548 -11.82 -5.38 30.34
C TRP A 548 -13.04 -4.50 30.60
N ASP A 549 -13.69 -4.01 29.55
CA ASP A 549 -14.86 -3.15 29.56
C ASP A 549 -16.02 -3.70 28.73
N ARG A 550 -17.17 -3.02 28.80
CA ARG A 550 -18.27 -3.14 27.85
C ARG A 550 -18.31 -1.86 27.03
N ASN A 551 -17.64 -1.84 25.89
CA ASN A 551 -17.71 -0.71 24.96
C ASN A 551 -18.88 -0.88 24.00
N GLU A 552 -19.64 0.20 23.84
CA GLU A 552 -20.72 0.32 22.86
C GLU A 552 -20.38 1.41 21.81
N GLU A 553 -19.54 2.39 22.16
CA GLU A 553 -19.03 3.44 21.27
C GLU A 553 -17.60 3.84 21.68
N PRO A 554 -16.80 4.47 20.78
CA PRO A 554 -15.40 4.83 21.03
C PRO A 554 -15.19 5.68 22.29
N ASN A 555 -16.17 6.49 22.69
CA ASN A 555 -16.03 7.45 23.79
C ASN A 555 -16.53 6.95 25.16
N SER A 556 -16.95 5.68 25.28
CA SER A 556 -17.56 5.21 26.51
C SER A 556 -17.17 3.78 26.81
N PHE A 557 -16.72 3.58 28.05
CA PHE A 557 -16.46 2.26 28.59
C PHE A 557 -17.21 2.05 29.89
N LYS A 558 -17.53 0.78 30.15
CA LYS A 558 -18.12 0.35 31.41
C LYS A 558 -17.40 -0.86 31.97
N VAL A 559 -16.62 -0.62 33.03
CA VAL A 559 -15.89 -1.67 33.74
C VAL A 559 -16.88 -2.60 34.47
N PRO A 560 -16.92 -3.91 34.15
CA PRO A 560 -17.86 -4.83 34.76
C PRO A 560 -17.61 -5.01 36.27
N GLY A 561 -18.65 -4.84 37.09
CA GLY A 561 -18.53 -5.09 38.53
C GLY A 561 -18.13 -6.53 38.88
N LYS A 562 -18.45 -7.51 38.03
CA LYS A 562 -18.01 -8.91 38.19
C LYS A 562 -16.51 -9.12 38.00
N LEU A 563 -15.80 -8.17 37.37
CA LEU A 563 -14.34 -8.18 37.30
C LEU A 563 -13.68 -7.48 38.50
N GLY A 564 -14.45 -6.74 39.30
CA GLY A 564 -13.95 -5.88 40.37
C GLY A 564 -14.30 -4.40 40.19
N GLY A 565 -14.85 -4.01 39.04
CA GLY A 565 -15.21 -2.62 38.74
C GLY A 565 -13.99 -1.69 38.61
N ALA A 566 -14.25 -0.39 38.47
CA ALA A 566 -13.20 0.62 38.28
C ALA A 566 -12.20 0.68 39.45
N ASP A 567 -12.65 0.45 40.68
CA ASP A 567 -11.76 0.45 41.85
C ASP A 567 -10.80 -0.74 41.84
N GLY A 568 -11.27 -1.94 41.46
CA GLY A 568 -10.41 -3.12 41.32
C GLY A 568 -9.37 -2.96 40.21
N LEU A 569 -9.76 -2.33 39.09
CA LEU A 569 -8.82 -2.00 38.01
C LEU A 569 -7.78 -0.98 38.48
N ARG A 570 -8.18 0.10 39.16
CA ARG A 570 -7.24 1.09 39.70
C ARG A 570 -6.22 0.47 40.65
N GLN A 571 -6.66 -0.45 41.52
CA GLN A 571 -5.77 -1.18 42.41
C GLN A 571 -4.80 -2.08 41.64
N LEU A 572 -5.24 -2.73 40.56
CA LEU A 572 -4.36 -3.50 39.68
C LEU A 572 -3.29 -2.61 39.01
N VAL A 573 -3.70 -1.47 38.46
CA VAL A 573 -2.78 -0.51 37.83
C VAL A 573 -1.75 0.01 38.85
N GLU A 574 -2.21 0.43 40.03
CA GLU A 574 -1.33 0.91 41.10
C GLU A 574 -0.37 -0.17 41.60
N ASN A 575 -0.86 -1.38 41.85
CA ASN A 575 -0.03 -2.50 42.32
C ASN A 575 1.04 -2.89 41.29
N THR A 576 0.64 -3.01 40.01
CA THR A 576 1.55 -3.39 38.93
C THR A 576 2.65 -2.33 38.75
N ARG A 577 2.30 -1.04 38.80
CA ARG A 577 3.29 0.05 38.74
C ARG A 577 4.23 0.09 39.94
N ASN A 578 3.72 -0.17 41.14
CA ASN A 578 4.54 -0.15 42.36
C ASN A 578 5.66 -1.20 42.36
N ILE A 579 5.51 -2.26 41.59
CA ILE A 579 6.53 -3.30 41.42
C ILE A 579 7.37 -3.14 40.15
N GLY A 580 7.14 -2.09 39.35
CA GLY A 580 7.89 -1.81 38.12
C GLY A 580 7.25 -2.30 36.82
N GLY A 581 6.03 -2.83 36.86
CA GLY A 581 5.29 -3.27 35.68
C GLY A 581 4.31 -2.22 35.13
N HIS A 582 3.69 -2.56 34.01
CA HIS A 582 2.82 -1.69 33.22
C HIS A 582 1.49 -2.41 32.89
N VAL A 583 0.40 -1.65 32.82
CA VAL A 583 -0.93 -2.19 32.46
C VAL A 583 -1.45 -1.46 31.24
N PHE A 584 -1.83 -2.23 30.22
CA PHE A 584 -2.38 -1.73 28.96
C PHE A 584 -3.79 -2.25 28.76
N LEU A 585 -4.70 -1.36 28.37
CA LEU A 585 -6.09 -1.68 28.11
C LEU A 585 -6.36 -1.76 26.60
N GLN A 586 -6.77 -2.92 26.11
CA GLN A 586 -7.14 -3.06 24.70
C GLN A 586 -8.41 -2.25 24.41
N THR A 587 -8.35 -1.44 23.37
CA THR A 587 -9.46 -0.64 22.85
C THR A 587 -9.52 -0.83 21.33
N ASP A 588 -10.73 -0.87 20.79
CA ASP A 588 -10.94 -0.74 19.35
C ASP A 588 -11.93 0.40 19.12
N MET A 589 -11.40 1.53 18.65
CA MET A 589 -12.20 2.71 18.32
C MET A 589 -12.49 2.82 16.83
N VAL A 590 -11.92 1.94 16.01
CA VAL A 590 -12.06 1.96 14.55
C VAL A 590 -13.24 1.09 14.13
N ASP A 591 -13.38 -0.09 14.74
CA ASP A 591 -14.54 -0.94 14.53
C ASP A 591 -15.80 -0.39 15.22
N ALA A 592 -16.86 -0.32 14.43
CA ALA A 592 -18.21 0.06 14.84
C ALA A 592 -19.11 -1.19 14.87
N ASP A 593 -19.28 -1.78 16.06
CA ASP A 593 -20.21 -2.89 16.28
C ASP A 593 -21.66 -2.35 16.40
N THR A 594 -22.51 -2.78 15.47
CA THR A 594 -23.94 -2.44 15.38
C THR A 594 -24.88 -3.61 15.62
N ASP A 595 -24.39 -4.74 16.17
CA ASP A 595 -25.20 -5.93 16.45
C ASP A 595 -26.29 -5.64 17.50
N GLU A 596 -25.95 -4.87 18.53
CA GLU A 596 -26.86 -4.60 19.66
C GLU A 596 -27.41 -3.16 19.69
N HIS A 597 -26.80 -2.23 18.96
CA HIS A 597 -27.17 -0.80 18.98
C HIS A 597 -27.06 -0.14 17.61
N SER A 598 -27.88 0.88 17.37
CA SER A 598 -27.83 1.67 16.14
C SER A 598 -26.84 2.82 16.26
N ILE A 599 -25.84 2.85 15.38
CA ILE A 599 -24.90 3.96 15.24
C ILE A 599 -25.38 4.89 14.13
N SER A 600 -25.26 6.20 14.35
CA SER A 600 -25.60 7.19 13.34
C SER A 600 -24.65 7.11 12.15
N ASN A 601 -25.20 7.01 10.94
CA ASN A 601 -24.43 7.01 9.69
C ASN A 601 -23.48 8.20 9.56
N SER A 602 -23.76 9.35 10.17
CA SER A 602 -22.85 10.51 10.12
C SER A 602 -21.54 10.31 10.88
N ARG A 603 -21.40 9.21 11.64
CA ARG A 603 -20.19 8.84 12.38
C ARG A 603 -19.40 7.73 11.69
N LEU A 604 -19.96 7.11 10.65
CA LEU A 604 -19.38 5.97 9.96
C LEU A 604 -18.59 6.43 8.73
N ALA A 605 -17.61 5.62 8.34
CA ALA A 605 -16.79 5.85 7.17
C ALA A 605 -17.45 5.29 5.91
N TYR A 606 -17.21 5.95 4.78
CA TYR A 606 -17.77 5.61 3.48
C TYR A 606 -16.70 5.32 2.44
N ASP A 607 -16.92 4.30 1.62
CA ASP A 607 -16.09 3.95 0.46
C ASP A 607 -16.32 4.92 -0.72
N ASN A 608 -15.54 4.75 -1.79
CA ASN A 608 -15.62 5.58 -2.99
C ASN A 608 -16.96 5.44 -3.74
N ASN A 609 -17.77 4.41 -3.44
CA ASN A 609 -19.13 4.24 -3.96
C ASN A 609 -20.20 4.87 -3.06
N LEU A 610 -19.81 5.63 -2.03
CA LEU A 610 -20.68 6.18 -0.98
C LEU A 610 -21.48 5.09 -0.26
N LYS A 611 -20.90 3.90 -0.12
CA LYS A 611 -21.38 2.83 0.75
C LYS A 611 -20.61 2.85 2.05
N ILE A 612 -21.26 2.48 3.14
CA ILE A 612 -20.57 2.34 4.42
C ILE A 612 -19.66 1.11 4.33
N TYR A 613 -18.43 1.23 4.82
CA TYR A 613 -17.58 0.04 5.01
C TYR A 613 -18.25 -0.90 6.00
N GLU A 614 -18.62 -2.09 5.54
CA GLU A 614 -19.30 -3.10 6.34
C GLU A 614 -18.79 -4.52 6.05
N TYR A 615 -18.61 -5.31 7.10
CA TYR A 615 -18.33 -6.74 7.00
C TYR A 615 -19.58 -7.49 6.52
N GLN A 616 -19.43 -8.64 5.85
CA GLN A 616 -20.54 -9.42 5.26
C GLN A 616 -21.74 -9.69 6.18
N THR A 617 -21.53 -9.74 7.49
CA THR A 617 -22.61 -9.94 8.47
C THR A 617 -23.40 -8.67 8.78
N MET A 618 -23.02 -7.53 8.21
CA MET A 618 -23.60 -6.18 8.31
C MET A 618 -23.58 -5.50 9.68
N TRP A 619 -23.17 -6.21 10.74
CA TRP A 619 -23.09 -5.64 12.08
C TRP A 619 -21.76 -4.96 12.38
N LEU A 620 -20.65 -5.36 11.75
CA LEU A 620 -19.34 -4.73 11.94
C LEU A 620 -19.05 -3.73 10.81
N LYS A 621 -18.73 -2.49 11.17
CA LYS A 621 -18.50 -1.35 10.25
C LYS A 621 -17.26 -0.56 10.67
N LEU A 622 -16.88 0.47 9.91
CA LEU A 622 -15.82 1.39 10.30
C LEU A 622 -16.36 2.74 10.78
N PHE A 623 -15.82 3.26 11.88
CA PHE A 623 -16.00 4.66 12.27
C PHE A 623 -15.24 5.60 11.33
N SER A 624 -15.75 6.81 11.17
CA SER A 624 -15.02 7.91 10.53
C SER A 624 -13.82 8.30 11.40
N PRO A 625 -12.61 8.45 10.84
CA PRO A 625 -11.43 8.75 11.63
C PRO A 625 -11.47 10.13 12.29
N VAL A 626 -12.03 11.13 11.61
CA VAL A 626 -12.29 12.46 12.19
C VAL A 626 -13.24 12.35 13.38
N TYR A 627 -14.24 11.47 13.30
CA TYR A 627 -15.11 11.19 14.44
C TYR A 627 -14.31 10.57 15.59
N VAL A 628 -13.48 9.55 15.34
CA VAL A 628 -12.64 8.92 16.37
C VAL A 628 -11.72 9.94 17.05
N GLN A 629 -11.03 10.79 16.27
CA GLN A 629 -10.16 11.84 16.78
C GLN A 629 -10.93 12.78 17.74
N SER A 630 -12.14 13.18 17.37
CA SER A 630 -12.98 14.05 18.20
C SER A 630 -13.41 13.43 19.53
N GLN A 631 -13.34 12.11 19.68
CA GLN A 631 -13.69 11.39 20.91
C GLN A 631 -12.51 11.22 21.88
N MET A 632 -11.26 11.34 21.41
CA MET A 632 -10.09 10.97 22.22
C MET A 632 -9.96 11.76 23.51
N ALA A 633 -10.18 13.07 23.48
CA ALA A 633 -10.02 13.90 24.69
C ALA A 633 -10.98 13.46 25.82
N SER A 634 -12.19 13.02 25.48
CA SER A 634 -13.13 12.49 26.47
C SER A 634 -12.68 11.12 26.97
N TYR A 635 -12.24 10.25 26.06
CA TYR A 635 -11.77 8.92 26.41
C TYR A 635 -10.57 8.96 27.35
N LEU A 636 -9.53 9.76 27.06
CA LEU A 636 -8.33 9.87 27.89
C LEU A 636 -8.63 10.41 29.29
N LYS A 637 -9.58 11.35 29.40
CA LYS A 637 -10.04 11.83 30.70
C LYS A 637 -10.68 10.72 31.54
N ASP A 638 -11.43 9.83 30.91
CA ASP A 638 -12.04 8.71 31.62
C ASP A 638 -10.98 7.65 31.98
N VAL A 639 -10.00 7.40 31.11
CA VAL A 639 -8.84 6.52 31.40
C VAL A 639 -8.03 7.02 32.60
N ASP A 640 -7.78 8.33 32.71
CA ASP A 640 -7.10 8.93 33.87
C ASP A 640 -7.79 8.55 35.20
N SER A 641 -9.13 8.56 35.21
CA SER A 641 -9.93 8.20 36.39
C SER A 641 -9.75 6.73 36.86
N LEU A 642 -9.24 5.85 35.99
CA LEU A 642 -8.94 4.44 36.28
C LEU A 642 -7.54 4.24 36.88
N GLY A 643 -6.83 5.31 37.24
CA GLY A 643 -5.43 5.25 37.62
C GLY A 643 -4.49 5.39 36.42
N ASN A 644 -5.00 5.91 35.31
CA ASN A 644 -4.26 6.23 34.10
C ASN A 644 -3.44 5.05 33.52
N PRO A 645 -4.02 3.87 33.24
CA PRO A 645 -3.31 2.79 32.55
C PRO A 645 -2.94 3.18 31.12
N GLY A 646 -2.01 2.44 30.52
CA GLY A 646 -1.70 2.55 29.10
C GLY A 646 -2.87 2.10 28.22
N VAL A 647 -2.89 2.58 26.98
CA VAL A 647 -3.98 2.36 26.02
C VAL A 647 -3.47 1.65 24.78
N GLY A 648 -4.15 0.57 24.38
CA GLY A 648 -3.84 -0.18 23.17
C GLY A 648 -4.91 -0.02 22.10
N GLN A 649 -4.57 0.39 20.88
CA GLN A 649 -5.54 0.43 19.76
C GLN A 649 -5.32 -0.74 18.81
N TYR A 650 -6.40 -1.46 18.49
CA TYR A 650 -6.32 -2.68 17.70
C TYR A 650 -6.10 -2.44 16.19
N ARG A 651 -6.87 -1.53 15.56
CA ARG A 651 -6.81 -1.36 14.09
C ARG A 651 -5.95 -0.21 13.60
N MET A 652 -5.73 0.80 14.44
CA MET A 652 -4.97 1.99 14.05
C MET A 652 -3.54 1.64 13.65
N GLY A 653 -2.97 0.56 14.20
CA GLY A 653 -1.65 0.03 13.88
C GLY A 653 -1.51 -0.66 12.52
N SER A 654 -2.62 -1.07 11.92
CA SER A 654 -2.63 -2.06 10.83
C SER A 654 -3.43 -1.63 9.60
N MET A 655 -4.28 -0.60 9.69
CA MET A 655 -5.22 -0.27 8.63
C MET A 655 -5.43 1.22 8.45
N ILE A 656 -5.28 1.67 7.20
CA ILE A 656 -5.64 3.00 6.73
C ILE A 656 -6.71 2.95 5.62
N TYR A 657 -7.57 3.96 5.51
CA TYR A 657 -8.67 4.00 4.54
C TYR A 657 -9.09 5.43 4.19
N ASN A 658 -9.72 5.60 3.03
CA ASN A 658 -10.41 6.84 2.67
C ASN A 658 -11.78 6.89 3.34
N ASP A 659 -12.24 8.07 3.74
CA ASP A 659 -13.61 8.34 4.17
C ASP A 659 -14.26 9.36 3.24
N TYR A 660 -15.20 8.91 2.41
CA TYR A 660 -15.97 9.76 1.50
C TYR A 660 -17.23 10.36 2.16
N ASN A 661 -17.35 10.27 3.48
CA ASN A 661 -18.43 10.93 4.23
C ASN A 661 -18.30 12.46 4.11
N THR A 662 -19.22 13.09 3.38
CA THR A 662 -19.23 14.56 3.15
C THR A 662 -19.12 15.45 4.40
N ARG A 663 -19.36 14.94 5.61
CA ARG A 663 -19.19 15.70 6.87
C ARG A 663 -17.82 15.55 7.50
N ASN A 664 -17.16 14.41 7.28
CA ASN A 664 -15.95 13.98 7.96
C ASN A 664 -14.94 13.42 6.95
N ALA A 665 -14.89 14.00 5.75
CA ALA A 665 -14.09 13.45 4.66
C ALA A 665 -12.61 13.40 5.08
N ALA A 666 -11.96 12.28 4.78
CA ALA A 666 -10.55 12.06 5.09
C ALA A 666 -9.92 11.21 3.99
N THR A 667 -8.76 11.61 3.51
CA THR A 667 -7.90 10.79 2.65
C THR A 667 -7.15 9.76 3.47
N ARG A 668 -6.48 8.79 2.81
CA ARG A 668 -5.55 7.88 3.49
C ARG A 668 -4.43 8.62 4.23
N ASP A 669 -3.92 9.71 3.64
CA ASP A 669 -2.92 10.59 4.26
C ASP A 669 -3.47 11.28 5.52
N ASP A 670 -4.64 11.91 5.41
CA ASP A 670 -5.31 12.52 6.57
C ASP A 670 -5.50 11.50 7.68
N THR A 671 -5.77 10.26 7.29
CA THR A 671 -6.09 9.24 8.27
C THR A 671 -4.84 8.72 8.96
N ALA A 672 -3.76 8.42 8.21
CA ALA A 672 -2.43 8.13 8.75
C ALA A 672 -2.00 9.19 9.78
N GLN A 673 -2.19 10.46 9.44
CA GLN A 673 -1.90 11.59 10.33
C GLN A 673 -2.82 11.61 11.56
N ILE A 674 -4.13 11.40 11.41
CA ILE A 674 -5.07 11.35 12.54
C ILE A 674 -4.69 10.24 13.53
N TRP A 675 -4.36 9.04 13.04
CA TRP A 675 -3.91 7.96 13.92
C TRP A 675 -2.61 8.31 14.64
N ASN A 676 -1.64 8.90 13.94
CA ASN A 676 -0.41 9.38 14.55
C ASN A 676 -0.67 10.40 15.66
N ASP A 677 -1.49 11.42 15.38
CA ASP A 677 -1.86 12.47 16.34
C ASP A 677 -2.55 11.89 17.57
N ILE A 678 -3.41 10.88 17.41
CA ILE A 678 -4.07 10.18 18.51
C ILE A 678 -3.03 9.50 19.41
N TYR A 679 -2.07 8.77 18.83
CA TYR A 679 -1.01 8.11 19.59
C TYR A 679 -0.09 9.12 20.28
N ARG A 680 0.37 10.14 19.56
CA ARG A 680 1.20 11.23 20.12
C ARG A 680 0.52 11.92 21.30
N THR A 681 -0.76 12.29 21.14
CA THR A 681 -1.54 12.94 22.21
C THR A 681 -1.78 12.01 23.39
N THR A 682 -1.92 10.70 23.13
CA THR A 682 -2.08 9.70 24.19
C THR A 682 -0.78 9.53 24.97
N GLN A 683 0.36 9.42 24.27
CA GLN A 683 1.71 9.27 24.84
C GLN A 683 2.09 10.44 25.76
N GLU A 684 1.58 11.65 25.50
CA GLU A 684 1.74 12.80 26.42
C GLU A 684 1.02 12.63 27.77
N GLN A 685 0.05 11.72 27.86
CA GLN A 685 -0.78 11.51 29.06
C GLN A 685 -0.56 10.14 29.71
N THR A 686 -0.35 9.09 28.93
CA THR A 686 -0.16 7.70 29.39
C THR A 686 0.53 6.87 28.31
N GLU A 687 0.95 5.67 28.66
CA GLU A 687 1.66 4.75 27.76
C GLU A 687 0.76 4.27 26.62
N THR A 688 1.33 4.01 25.45
CA THR A 688 0.62 3.50 24.27
C THR A 688 1.11 2.12 23.85
N THR A 689 0.20 1.30 23.32
CA THR A 689 0.58 0.08 22.61
C THR A 689 -0.20 -0.05 21.31
N SER A 690 0.44 -0.60 20.27
CA SER A 690 -0.17 -0.79 18.97
C SER A 690 -0.14 -2.25 18.59
N TYR A 691 -1.27 -2.76 18.10
CA TYR A 691 -1.30 -4.03 17.38
C TYR A 691 -0.89 -3.79 15.92
N SER A 692 0.12 -4.52 15.44
CA SER A 692 0.91 -4.14 14.27
C SER A 692 1.64 -2.80 14.47
N GLY A 693 2.50 -2.45 13.51
CA GLY A 693 3.46 -1.35 13.67
C GLY A 693 3.80 -0.69 12.35
N ASN A 694 2.78 -0.29 11.59
CA ASN A 694 2.96 0.52 10.40
C ASN A 694 3.79 1.78 10.72
N ALA A 695 4.68 2.17 9.80
CA ALA A 695 5.69 3.20 10.04
C ALA A 695 5.14 4.53 10.58
N TYR A 696 3.93 4.93 10.17
CA TYR A 696 3.29 6.16 10.63
C TYR A 696 2.94 6.19 12.13
N LEU A 697 3.12 5.12 12.89
CA LEU A 697 2.89 5.08 14.35
C LEU A 697 4.13 4.92 15.21
N LEU A 698 5.30 4.73 14.60
CA LEU A 698 6.53 4.39 15.33
C LEU A 698 6.98 5.49 16.31
N ASN A 699 6.74 6.77 16.01
CA ASN A 699 7.09 7.88 16.92
C ASN A 699 6.06 8.15 18.04
N GLY A 700 4.98 7.38 18.12
CA GLY A 700 3.94 7.56 19.13
C GLY A 700 3.60 6.29 19.92
N THR A 701 4.34 5.19 19.69
CA THR A 701 4.06 3.87 20.27
C THR A 701 5.12 3.46 21.30
N ASP A 702 4.70 3.11 22.51
CA ASP A 702 5.62 2.66 23.56
C ASP A 702 5.86 1.14 23.58
N TRP A 703 4.94 0.33 23.03
CA TRP A 703 5.08 -1.13 22.87
C TRP A 703 4.33 -1.64 21.63
N LEU A 704 5.02 -2.37 20.76
CA LEU A 704 4.46 -2.99 19.55
C LEU A 704 4.04 -4.46 19.77
N GLN A 705 2.84 -4.83 19.33
CA GLN A 705 2.30 -6.18 19.44
C GLN A 705 2.07 -6.82 18.06
N ASP A 706 2.16 -8.15 18.02
CA ASP A 706 1.99 -8.98 16.81
C ASP A 706 2.87 -8.55 15.62
N ILE A 707 4.14 -8.23 15.91
CA ILE A 707 5.12 -7.99 14.85
C ILE A 707 5.50 -9.34 14.21
N PRO A 708 5.36 -9.53 12.89
CA PRO A 708 5.71 -10.78 12.22
C PRO A 708 7.20 -11.10 12.36
N MET A 709 7.53 -12.39 12.54
CA MET A 709 8.90 -12.94 12.50
C MET A 709 9.16 -13.77 11.23
N SER A 710 8.32 -13.59 10.22
CA SER A 710 8.45 -14.26 8.92
C SER A 710 7.85 -13.40 7.81
N SER A 711 8.29 -13.65 6.59
CA SER A 711 7.59 -13.22 5.38
C SER A 711 6.39 -14.11 5.07
N THR A 712 5.71 -13.82 3.95
CA THR A 712 4.59 -14.62 3.40
C THR A 712 5.07 -15.96 2.85
N GLY A 713 6.33 -16.07 2.40
CA GLY A 713 6.88 -17.30 1.81
C GLY A 713 6.46 -17.52 0.35
N TYR A 714 6.48 -16.46 -0.46
CA TYR A 714 6.30 -16.55 -1.91
C TYR A 714 7.30 -17.51 -2.55
N ILE A 715 6.99 -18.08 -3.72
CA ILE A 715 7.86 -19.06 -4.39
C ILE A 715 9.22 -18.50 -4.83
N PHE A 716 9.33 -17.18 -5.02
CA PHE A 716 10.61 -16.48 -5.26
C PHE A 716 11.31 -16.05 -3.97
N SER A 717 10.67 -16.17 -2.81
CA SER A 717 11.25 -15.73 -1.54
C SER A 717 12.23 -16.80 -1.05
N ASP A 718 13.50 -16.43 -0.89
CA ASP A 718 14.54 -17.35 -0.44
C ASP A 718 14.72 -17.32 1.08
N GLU A 719 14.62 -16.13 1.70
CA GLU A 719 14.92 -15.97 3.12
C GLU A 719 14.00 -14.93 3.78
N SER A 720 13.56 -15.20 5.01
CA SER A 720 12.96 -14.20 5.90
C SER A 720 14.03 -13.66 6.82
N ILE A 721 14.13 -12.34 6.92
CA ILE A 721 15.13 -11.65 7.72
C ILE A 721 14.46 -10.76 8.79
N PRO A 722 15.15 -10.44 9.90
CA PRO A 722 14.62 -9.57 10.96
C PRO A 722 14.76 -8.08 10.60
N PHE A 723 14.46 -7.67 9.35
CA PHE A 723 14.68 -6.28 8.92
C PHE A 723 13.87 -5.29 9.77
N TYR A 724 12.57 -5.56 9.96
CA TYR A 724 11.71 -4.72 10.80
C TYR A 724 12.27 -4.62 12.22
N GLN A 725 12.68 -5.76 12.78
CA GLN A 725 13.21 -5.88 14.13
C GLN A 725 14.52 -5.10 14.30
N MET A 726 15.44 -5.20 13.34
CA MET A 726 16.66 -4.40 13.32
C MET A 726 16.35 -2.90 13.31
N VAL A 727 15.27 -2.46 12.66
CA VAL A 727 14.86 -1.05 12.66
C VAL A 727 14.39 -0.57 14.04
N VAL A 728 13.71 -1.41 14.83
CA VAL A 728 13.07 -0.97 16.10
C VAL A 728 13.74 -1.47 17.38
N HIS A 729 14.62 -2.49 17.31
CA HIS A 729 15.26 -3.08 18.50
C HIS A 729 16.15 -2.08 19.24
N GLY A 730 16.03 -2.06 20.57
CA GLY A 730 16.65 -1.06 21.44
C GLY A 730 15.94 0.30 21.49
N LEU A 731 14.88 0.49 20.69
CA LEU A 731 14.10 1.73 20.61
C LEU A 731 12.67 1.54 21.11
N ILE A 732 11.98 0.49 20.67
CA ILE A 732 10.61 0.17 21.13
C ILE A 732 10.57 -1.31 21.49
N PRO A 733 10.08 -1.71 22.68
CA PRO A 733 9.74 -3.11 22.96
C PRO A 733 8.76 -3.64 21.93
N TYR A 734 8.95 -4.88 21.47
CA TYR A 734 7.99 -5.52 20.59
C TYR A 734 7.83 -7.01 20.92
N SER A 735 6.63 -7.52 20.70
CA SER A 735 6.29 -8.93 20.87
C SER A 735 5.73 -9.49 19.56
N ALA A 736 6.10 -10.74 19.27
CA ALA A 736 5.49 -11.54 18.21
C ALA A 736 4.26 -12.28 18.74
N LYS A 737 3.88 -13.40 18.11
CA LYS A 737 2.80 -14.26 18.59
C LYS A 737 3.14 -14.90 19.94
N PRO A 738 2.14 -15.28 20.76
CA PRO A 738 2.40 -15.81 22.11
C PRO A 738 3.10 -17.17 22.11
N PHE A 739 4.06 -17.38 23.00
CA PHE A 739 4.84 -18.62 23.17
C PHE A 739 3.96 -19.87 23.30
N ASN A 740 2.85 -19.75 24.03
CA ASN A 740 1.95 -20.87 24.28
C ASN A 740 1.02 -21.21 23.09
N HIS A 741 1.22 -20.60 21.92
CA HIS A 741 0.49 -20.92 20.68
C HIS A 741 1.27 -21.86 19.75
N PHE A 742 2.55 -22.12 20.05
CA PHE A 742 3.44 -22.89 19.18
C PHE A 742 3.55 -24.36 19.60
N TYR A 743 3.84 -25.21 18.61
CA TYR A 743 4.01 -26.65 18.82
C TYR A 743 5.42 -27.01 19.29
N ASP A 744 6.44 -26.34 18.74
CA ASP A 744 7.86 -26.54 19.07
C ASP A 744 8.37 -25.34 19.86
N ALA A 745 8.40 -25.49 21.19
CA ALA A 745 8.73 -24.39 22.10
C ALA A 745 10.22 -23.99 22.04
N ASP A 746 11.12 -24.93 21.73
CA ASP A 746 12.56 -24.64 21.71
C ASP A 746 12.92 -23.83 20.47
N ARG A 747 12.43 -24.23 19.29
CA ARG A 747 12.65 -23.47 18.04
C ARG A 747 12.02 -22.09 18.09
N GLU A 748 10.81 -21.98 18.64
CA GLU A 748 10.13 -20.68 18.78
C GLU A 748 10.88 -19.75 19.75
N LYS A 749 11.41 -20.29 20.85
CA LYS A 749 12.25 -19.53 21.77
C LYS A 749 13.47 -18.97 21.05
N LEU A 750 14.18 -19.81 20.28
CA LEU A 750 15.34 -19.37 19.51
C LEU A 750 14.96 -18.32 18.47
N GLN A 751 13.82 -18.47 17.77
CA GLN A 751 13.37 -17.47 16.81
C GLN A 751 12.99 -16.15 17.48
N THR A 752 12.32 -16.19 18.64
CA THR A 752 12.04 -14.99 19.44
C THR A 752 13.34 -14.27 19.82
N ILE A 753 14.37 -15.03 20.18
CA ILE A 753 15.69 -14.52 20.54
C ILE A 753 16.43 -13.92 19.33
N GLU A 754 16.47 -14.63 18.20
CA GLU A 754 17.03 -14.13 16.93
C GLU A 754 16.33 -12.84 16.49
N TYR A 755 15.02 -12.76 16.64
CA TYR A 755 14.28 -11.57 16.23
C TYR A 755 14.23 -10.51 17.32
N GLY A 756 14.89 -10.69 18.47
CA GLY A 756 14.96 -9.71 19.56
C GLY A 756 13.61 -9.37 20.22
N ALA A 757 12.59 -10.21 20.09
CA ALA A 757 11.26 -9.96 20.65
C ALA A 757 11.20 -10.26 22.16
N ILE A 758 10.32 -9.55 22.88
CA ILE A 758 10.05 -9.84 24.29
C ILE A 758 9.12 -11.07 24.41
N PRO A 759 9.30 -11.93 25.44
CA PRO A 759 8.45 -13.10 25.62
C PRO A 759 7.01 -12.68 25.95
N LEU A 760 6.05 -13.22 25.17
CA LEU A 760 4.62 -12.97 25.33
C LEU A 760 3.86 -14.27 25.62
N TYR A 761 2.99 -14.26 26.63
CA TYR A 761 2.07 -15.35 26.92
C TYR A 761 0.62 -14.90 26.91
N LYS A 762 -0.25 -15.65 26.24
CA LYS A 762 -1.68 -15.36 26.15
C LYS A 762 -2.48 -16.30 27.04
N ILE A 763 -3.04 -15.78 28.12
CA ILE A 763 -3.55 -16.60 29.24
C ILE A 763 -4.95 -16.21 29.71
N THR A 764 -5.52 -17.07 30.54
CA THR A 764 -6.65 -16.78 31.44
C THR A 764 -6.31 -17.23 32.85
N TYR A 765 -6.88 -16.64 33.88
CA TYR A 765 -6.71 -17.16 35.24
C TYR A 765 -7.44 -18.50 35.40
N ARG A 766 -8.71 -18.54 34.98
CA ARG A 766 -9.55 -19.75 35.05
C ARG A 766 -9.41 -20.61 33.79
N ASP A 767 -9.75 -21.88 33.93
CA ASP A 767 -9.92 -22.77 32.77
C ASP A 767 -11.10 -22.32 31.90
N SER A 768 -10.81 -21.98 30.64
CA SER A 768 -11.80 -21.58 29.65
C SER A 768 -12.55 -22.78 29.06
N THR A 769 -12.17 -24.02 29.40
CA THR A 769 -12.77 -25.27 28.88
C THR A 769 -14.26 -25.36 29.18
N ASP A 770 -14.70 -24.93 30.37
CA ASP A 770 -16.12 -24.87 30.76
C ASP A 770 -16.90 -23.77 30.03
N LEU A 771 -16.21 -22.89 29.32
CA LEU A 771 -16.76 -21.77 28.56
C LEU A 771 -16.45 -21.88 27.06
N ARG A 772 -16.00 -23.04 26.55
CA ARG A 772 -15.67 -23.24 25.13
C ARG A 772 -16.82 -22.92 24.16
N GLU A 773 -18.07 -23.06 24.60
CA GLU A 773 -19.23 -22.66 23.78
C GLU A 773 -19.44 -21.14 23.73
N LEU A 774 -18.80 -20.39 24.64
CA LEU A 774 -18.95 -18.95 24.83
C LEU A 774 -17.66 -18.17 24.53
N PHE A 775 -16.54 -18.87 24.36
CA PHE A 775 -15.23 -18.25 24.17
C PHE A 775 -14.45 -19.04 23.12
N TYR A 776 -14.18 -18.37 22.00
CA TYR A 776 -13.50 -18.95 20.83
C TYR A 776 -12.01 -18.59 20.77
N GLY A 777 -11.48 -17.87 21.75
CA GLY A 777 -10.07 -17.51 21.80
C GLY A 777 -9.17 -18.69 22.16
N PHE A 778 -8.03 -18.80 21.48
CA PHE A 778 -6.98 -19.74 21.86
C PHE A 778 -6.19 -19.16 23.04
N THR A 779 -6.29 -19.81 24.20
CA THR A 779 -5.67 -19.36 25.46
C THR A 779 -5.33 -20.56 26.33
N THR A 780 -4.46 -20.35 27.32
CA THR A 780 -4.07 -21.38 28.29
C THR A 780 -4.26 -20.86 29.71
N PRO A 781 -4.77 -21.67 30.66
CA PRO A 781 -4.85 -21.24 32.05
C PRO A 781 -3.46 -20.94 32.60
N TYR A 782 -3.32 -19.84 33.34
CA TYR A 782 -2.06 -19.38 33.93
C TYR A 782 -1.34 -20.49 34.70
N SER A 783 -2.09 -21.24 35.52
CA SER A 783 -1.57 -22.35 36.31
C SER A 783 -0.85 -23.44 35.48
N SER A 784 -1.18 -23.57 34.20
CA SER A 784 -0.61 -24.58 33.30
C SER A 784 0.70 -24.14 32.65
N VAL A 785 0.95 -22.83 32.56
CA VAL A 785 2.14 -22.26 31.89
C VAL A 785 3.10 -21.56 32.84
N LYS A 786 2.66 -21.24 34.07
CA LYS A 786 3.39 -20.46 35.07
C LYS A 786 4.85 -20.88 35.22
N ASP A 787 5.10 -22.15 35.54
CA ASP A 787 6.46 -22.61 35.88
C ASP A 787 7.41 -22.51 34.67
N GLY A 788 6.95 -22.94 33.48
CA GLY A 788 7.73 -22.84 32.25
C GLY A 788 7.92 -21.40 31.77
N MET A 789 6.91 -20.53 31.96
CA MET A 789 7.03 -19.10 31.66
C MET A 789 8.10 -18.42 32.52
N ILE A 790 8.11 -18.70 33.83
CA ILE A 790 9.13 -18.18 34.76
C ILE A 790 10.52 -18.71 34.40
N GLU A 791 10.64 -19.98 34.02
CA GLU A 791 11.90 -20.58 33.60
C GLU A 791 12.46 -19.92 32.34
N VAL A 792 11.65 -19.82 31.27
CA VAL A 792 12.05 -19.18 30.00
C VAL A 792 12.41 -17.72 30.22
N TYR A 793 11.60 -16.96 30.96
CA TYR A 793 11.90 -15.56 31.25
C TYR A 793 13.23 -15.39 31.99
N ASN A 794 13.46 -16.17 33.05
CA ASN A 794 14.70 -16.05 33.83
C ASN A 794 15.93 -16.42 33.00
N GLU A 795 15.82 -17.44 32.15
CA GLU A 795 16.87 -17.81 31.20
C GLU A 795 17.20 -16.62 30.28
N MET A 796 16.20 -16.10 29.56
CA MET A 796 16.36 -14.97 28.64
C MET A 796 16.87 -13.72 29.35
N ASN A 797 16.26 -13.31 30.46
CA ASN A 797 16.68 -12.12 31.20
C ASN A 797 18.12 -12.24 31.71
N SER A 798 18.54 -13.41 32.19
CA SER A 798 19.92 -13.63 32.68
C SER A 798 20.98 -13.55 31.57
N ARG A 799 20.63 -13.94 30.33
CA ARG A 799 21.56 -14.05 29.22
C ARG A 799 21.50 -12.87 28.25
N LEU A 800 20.36 -12.20 28.12
CA LEU A 800 20.09 -11.23 27.04
C LEU A 800 19.79 -9.80 27.52
N SER A 801 19.50 -9.57 28.81
CA SER A 801 19.13 -8.23 29.33
C SER A 801 20.12 -7.12 28.93
N HIS A 802 21.41 -7.41 28.93
CA HIS A 802 22.46 -6.46 28.55
C HIS A 802 22.53 -6.15 27.04
N LEU A 803 21.84 -6.92 26.19
CA LEU A 803 21.72 -6.70 24.75
C LEU A 803 20.42 -5.95 24.40
N TYR A 804 19.40 -6.05 25.26
CA TYR A 804 18.04 -5.57 24.98
C TYR A 804 17.95 -4.08 24.64
N THR A 805 18.74 -3.23 25.31
CA THR A 805 18.75 -1.77 25.05
C THR A 805 19.62 -1.36 23.88
N GLN A 806 20.30 -2.31 23.22
CA GLN A 806 21.24 -2.06 22.14
C GLN A 806 20.57 -2.25 20.79
N TYR A 807 21.12 -1.64 19.74
CA TYR A 807 20.66 -1.92 18.39
C TYR A 807 21.24 -3.24 17.90
N ILE A 808 20.43 -4.05 17.21
CA ILE A 808 20.96 -5.09 16.32
C ILE A 808 21.52 -4.35 15.10
N VAL A 809 22.84 -4.42 14.91
CA VAL A 809 23.54 -3.70 13.83
C VAL A 809 24.00 -4.61 12.71
N ASP A 810 24.09 -5.92 12.98
CA ASP A 810 24.37 -6.93 11.98
C ASP A 810 23.62 -8.22 12.32
N HIS A 811 23.05 -8.87 11.31
CA HIS A 811 22.45 -10.18 11.39
C HIS A 811 22.94 -11.01 10.20
N GLN A 812 23.45 -12.22 10.46
CA GLN A 812 24.01 -13.10 9.45
C GLN A 812 23.54 -14.54 9.65
N ARG A 813 22.90 -15.12 8.63
CA ARG A 813 22.67 -16.55 8.54
C ARG A 813 23.90 -17.23 7.94
N VAL A 814 24.67 -17.91 8.79
CA VAL A 814 25.95 -18.54 8.44
C VAL A 814 25.74 -19.89 7.77
N THR A 815 24.73 -20.63 8.23
CA THR A 815 24.19 -21.85 7.62
C THR A 815 22.67 -21.85 7.78
N ASP A 816 21.97 -22.83 7.21
CA ASP A 816 20.52 -22.97 7.38
C ASP A 816 20.07 -22.96 8.87
N ASP A 817 20.93 -23.47 9.77
CA ASP A 817 20.63 -23.63 11.20
C ASP A 817 21.46 -22.73 12.13
N VAL A 818 22.41 -21.93 11.62
CA VAL A 818 23.31 -21.13 12.48
C VAL A 818 23.24 -19.65 12.11
N VAL A 819 22.92 -18.83 13.10
CA VAL A 819 22.80 -17.37 12.97
C VAL A 819 23.76 -16.68 13.92
N VAL A 820 24.30 -15.54 13.49
CA VAL A 820 25.10 -14.64 14.31
C VAL A 820 24.55 -13.23 14.20
N GLU A 821 24.37 -12.59 15.34
CA GLU A 821 24.02 -11.16 15.41
C GLU A 821 25.12 -10.38 16.11
N THR A 822 25.34 -9.15 15.66
CA THR A 822 26.20 -8.18 16.34
C THR A 822 25.36 -7.01 16.83
N PHE A 823 25.55 -6.63 18.10
CA PHE A 823 24.88 -5.50 18.72
C PHE A 823 25.77 -4.24 18.69
N SER A 824 25.15 -3.07 18.80
CA SER A 824 25.86 -1.77 18.74
C SER A 824 27.01 -1.59 19.75
N GLY A 825 27.02 -2.33 20.86
CA GLY A 825 28.10 -2.39 21.85
C GLY A 825 29.25 -3.35 21.49
N GLY A 826 29.14 -4.08 20.37
CA GLY A 826 30.13 -5.02 19.86
C GLY A 826 29.97 -6.46 20.37
N GLN A 827 29.02 -6.73 21.27
CA GLN A 827 28.69 -8.09 21.69
C GLN A 827 28.07 -8.89 20.54
N LYS A 828 28.27 -10.20 20.58
CA LYS A 828 27.72 -11.13 19.59
C LYS A 828 26.78 -12.15 20.22
N LEU A 829 25.67 -12.39 19.55
CA LEU A 829 24.73 -13.47 19.86
C LEU A 829 24.86 -14.55 18.78
N TYR A 830 25.18 -15.76 19.20
CA TYR A 830 25.30 -16.93 18.34
C TYR A 830 24.12 -17.86 18.61
N ILE A 831 23.43 -18.33 17.58
CA ILE A 831 22.20 -19.13 17.71
C ILE A 831 22.33 -20.39 16.86
N ASN A 832 21.97 -21.54 17.42
CA ASN A 832 22.03 -22.84 16.75
C ASN A 832 20.68 -23.57 16.81
N TYR A 833 20.01 -23.68 15.66
CA TYR A 833 18.75 -24.38 15.47
C TYR A 833 18.91 -25.89 15.19
N SER A 834 20.13 -26.37 15.01
CA SER A 834 20.37 -27.78 14.73
C SER A 834 20.33 -28.64 16.00
N GLU A 835 20.14 -29.94 15.82
CA GLU A 835 20.15 -30.94 16.91
C GLU A 835 21.57 -31.36 17.33
N GLU A 836 22.61 -30.72 16.79
CA GLU A 836 24.02 -31.01 17.11
C GLU A 836 24.75 -29.73 17.53
N ASP A 837 25.80 -29.86 18.36
CA ASP A 837 26.65 -28.72 18.74
C ASP A 837 27.38 -28.16 17.50
N TYR A 838 27.43 -26.84 17.38
CA TYR A 838 28.14 -26.15 16.29
C TYR A 838 29.28 -25.30 16.82
N THR A 839 30.41 -25.23 16.11
CA THR A 839 31.54 -24.37 16.50
C THR A 839 31.86 -23.35 15.44
N LEU A 840 31.77 -22.07 15.80
CA LEU A 840 32.05 -20.91 14.94
C LEU A 840 32.94 -19.93 15.70
N ASP A 841 33.96 -19.36 15.07
CA ASP A 841 34.89 -18.39 15.69
C ASP A 841 35.54 -18.84 17.01
N GLY A 842 35.64 -20.16 17.25
CA GLY A 842 36.14 -20.71 18.51
C GLY A 842 35.11 -20.75 19.65
N VAL A 843 33.86 -20.42 19.37
CA VAL A 843 32.69 -20.52 20.26
C VAL A 843 31.93 -21.81 19.93
N THR A 844 31.71 -22.67 20.92
CA THR A 844 30.82 -23.84 20.77
C THR A 844 29.41 -23.46 21.23
N ILE A 845 28.46 -23.54 20.31
CA ILE A 845 27.04 -23.25 20.51
C ILE A 845 26.33 -24.61 20.66
N PRO A 846 25.74 -24.93 21.81
CA PRO A 846 25.05 -26.20 22.01
C PRO A 846 23.90 -26.40 21.02
N ALA A 847 23.50 -27.65 20.79
CA ALA A 847 22.29 -27.98 20.05
C ALA A 847 21.05 -27.28 20.62
N LEU A 848 20.22 -26.68 19.76
CA LEU A 848 18.99 -25.95 20.13
C LEU A 848 19.20 -24.90 21.24
N ASP A 849 20.32 -24.19 21.20
CA ASP A 849 20.71 -23.17 22.20
C ASP A 849 21.41 -21.98 21.52
N TYR A 850 21.74 -20.97 22.31
CA TYR A 850 22.45 -19.76 21.90
C TYR A 850 23.67 -19.49 22.79
N VAL A 851 24.54 -18.54 22.45
CA VAL A 851 25.66 -18.08 23.29
C VAL A 851 25.85 -16.59 23.06
N VAL A 852 26.07 -15.83 24.14
CA VAL A 852 26.43 -14.40 24.08
C VAL A 852 27.91 -14.23 24.41
N GLN A 853 28.62 -13.41 23.65
CA GLN A 853 30.03 -13.06 23.86
C GLN A 853 30.29 -11.56 23.90
#